data_AF-A0A5N6L424-F1
#
_entry.id   AF-A0A5N6L424-F1
#
_cell.length_a   1.000
_cell.length_b   1.000
_cell.length_c   1.000
_cell.angle_alpha   90.00
_cell.angle_beta   90.00
_cell.angle_gamma   90.00
#
_symmetry.space_group_name_H-M   'P 1'
#
loop_
_entity.id
_entity.type
_entity.pdbx_description
1 polymer ?
#
loop_
_entity_poly.entity_id
_entity_poly.type
_entity_poly.pdbx_seq_one_letter_code
_entity_poly.pdbx_strand_id
1 'polypeptide(L)'
;MWRLKIAEGGKDPYIFSTNNFVGRRTWEFDPEAGTPEEKAQVEEARQNFYNNRFHVKPSSDLLWQMQFLKEKNFKQTIPQEKVEDGEKITHEKATATLRRAVHFFSALQASDGHWPAELAGVLFFLPPLVMCLYITGHLNTVFPAEYQKEILRYIYYHQNEDGGWGLHIGGHSTMFCTALNYISMRILGEGPDGGQDNACARARKWILDHGGVTHIPSWGKTWLSILGVFEWLGTNPMPPEFWILPSFLPMHPAKMWCFCRLVYLPMSYLYGKRFVGPITPLILQLREELYTQLYNEVNWNKVRHLCAKEDLYYPHPLIQDLLWDSLYICTEPLLTRWPFNKLIREKALQVTMKHLHYEDENSRYLTTGAVGKVLSMLACWVEDPNGNAFKKHIARIPDFIWVAEDGIKMQACGSQSWDTSFAIQALLASNLTDEIGPTLARGHDFFKKSQFKDNPSGDFKSMYRHISKGSWAFADQDQGWQVSDCTAEALKCCMLLSEKPPEIVGDKMEPEQFYDSINVILSLQSKNGGLSAWEHARAQKWLELFNPTEFFSDVVIEHEYVECTSSAIQAFVLFKKLYPMHRKKEIENSIKNATQFLQDIQMPDGSWYGNWGICFIYGTWFGLGGLAAVGKTYNNCPAMRRAVDFLLRAQRDDGGWGESYLSCPTKVKF
;
A
#
# COMPACT_ATOMS: atom_id res chain seq x y z
N MET A 1 -22.96 1.46 16.11
CA MET A 1 -21.87 2.40 15.81
C MET A 1 -20.59 1.63 15.58
N TRP A 2 -19.76 2.09 14.66
CA TRP A 2 -18.46 1.50 14.39
C TRP A 2 -17.46 1.85 15.50
N ARG A 3 -16.70 0.87 15.96
CA ARG A 3 -15.66 1.01 16.99
C ARG A 3 -14.32 0.54 16.48
N LEU A 4 -13.28 1.32 16.74
CA LEU A 4 -11.91 0.94 16.43
C LEU A 4 -11.29 0.20 17.62
N LYS A 5 -10.81 -1.03 17.39
CA LYS A 5 -10.06 -1.84 18.34
C LYS A 5 -8.57 -1.69 18.11
N ILE A 6 -7.82 -1.65 19.20
CA ILE A 6 -6.37 -1.44 19.21
C ILE A 6 -5.71 -2.59 19.97
N ALA A 7 -4.70 -3.20 19.36
CA ALA A 7 -3.86 -4.25 19.95
C ALA A 7 -4.62 -5.48 20.46
N GLU A 8 -5.76 -5.80 19.83
CA GLU A 8 -6.59 -6.96 20.19
C GLU A 8 -6.44 -8.11 19.18
N GLY A 9 -6.16 -9.31 19.69
CA GLY A 9 -6.14 -10.56 18.93
C GLY A 9 -7.47 -11.32 18.90
N GLY A 10 -8.35 -11.02 19.87
CA GLY A 10 -9.48 -11.89 20.21
C GLY A 10 -9.06 -13.25 20.77
N LYS A 11 -10.03 -14.17 20.91
CA LYS A 11 -9.78 -15.60 21.20
C LYS A 11 -9.86 -16.46 19.93
N ASP A 12 -9.50 -15.88 18.78
CA ASP A 12 -9.57 -16.58 17.50
C ASP A 12 -8.38 -17.54 17.34
N PRO A 13 -8.60 -18.87 17.23
CA PRO A 13 -7.51 -19.84 17.08
C PRO A 13 -6.75 -19.72 15.75
N TYR A 14 -7.26 -18.95 14.79
CA TYR A 14 -6.67 -18.75 13.48
C TYR A 14 -5.84 -17.48 13.36
N ILE A 15 -5.69 -16.73 14.46
CA ILE A 15 -4.89 -15.51 14.50
C ILE A 15 -3.73 -15.71 15.50
N PHE A 16 -2.52 -15.34 15.10
CA PHE A 16 -1.34 -15.38 15.94
C PHE A 16 -0.43 -14.20 15.66
N SER A 17 0.32 -13.78 16.69
CA SER A 17 1.17 -12.59 16.66
C SER A 17 2.52 -12.86 17.29
N THR A 18 3.52 -12.09 16.89
CA THR A 18 4.87 -12.12 17.47
C THR A 18 5.12 -11.03 18.51
N ASN A 19 4.22 -10.06 18.64
CA ASN A 19 4.38 -8.92 19.54
C ASN A 19 3.13 -8.63 20.37
N ASN A 20 2.27 -9.64 20.56
CA ASN A 20 0.98 -9.50 21.24
C ASN A 20 0.08 -8.44 20.59
N PHE A 21 0.04 -8.41 19.25
CA PHE A 21 -0.85 -7.58 18.44
C PHE A 21 -0.60 -6.08 18.50
N VAL A 22 0.53 -5.63 19.05
CA VAL A 22 0.88 -4.19 19.08
C VAL A 22 0.95 -3.65 17.64
N GLY A 23 0.22 -2.56 17.39
CA GLY A 23 0.00 -1.96 16.07
C GLY A 23 -1.24 -2.48 15.33
N ARG A 24 -1.84 -3.58 15.77
CA ARG A 24 -3.06 -4.10 15.11
C ARG A 24 -4.24 -3.16 15.36
N ARG A 25 -4.98 -2.86 14.30
CA ARG A 25 -6.16 -1.99 14.31
C ARG A 25 -7.28 -2.61 13.49
N THR A 26 -8.46 -2.80 14.06
CA THR A 26 -9.61 -3.41 13.38
C THR A 26 -10.90 -2.68 13.75
N TRP A 27 -11.83 -2.60 12.80
CA TRP A 27 -13.14 -1.99 13.03
C TRP A 27 -14.20 -3.07 13.28
N GLU A 28 -15.06 -2.83 14.28
CA GLU A 28 -16.24 -3.67 14.56
C GLU A 28 -17.51 -2.81 14.62
N PHE A 29 -18.65 -3.38 14.26
CA PHE A 29 -19.94 -2.73 14.43
C PHE A 29 -20.63 -3.23 15.70
N ASP A 30 -21.00 -2.31 16.59
CA ASP A 30 -21.81 -2.59 17.78
C ASP A 30 -23.15 -1.85 17.68
N PRO A 31 -24.30 -2.53 17.52
CA PRO A 31 -25.60 -1.87 17.39
C PRO A 31 -26.00 -1.04 18.63
N GLU A 32 -25.56 -1.45 19.82
CA GLU A 32 -25.87 -0.80 21.10
C GLU A 32 -24.89 0.34 21.42
N ALA A 33 -23.80 0.46 20.67
CA ALA A 33 -22.82 1.51 20.87
C ALA A 33 -23.35 2.90 20.48
N GLY A 34 -23.06 3.85 21.36
CA GLY A 34 -23.14 5.29 21.12
C GLY A 34 -24.51 5.91 21.40
N THR A 35 -24.47 7.13 21.91
CA THR A 35 -25.61 7.99 22.19
C THR A 35 -26.29 8.46 20.89
N PRO A 36 -27.57 8.88 20.95
CA PRO A 36 -28.25 9.49 19.81
C PRO A 36 -27.46 10.65 19.19
N GLU A 37 -26.82 11.49 20.02
CA GLU A 37 -26.02 12.63 19.59
C GLU A 37 -24.78 12.20 18.81
N GLU A 38 -24.06 11.19 19.29
CA GLU A 38 -22.90 10.64 18.57
C GLU A 38 -23.30 9.99 17.24
N LYS A 39 -24.42 9.26 17.22
CA LYS A 39 -24.95 8.68 15.99
C LYS A 39 -25.29 9.79 14.99
N ALA A 40 -25.88 10.89 15.45
CA ALA A 40 -26.18 12.06 14.62
C ALA A 40 -24.92 12.74 14.08
N GLN A 41 -23.87 12.90 14.90
CA GLN A 41 -22.58 13.47 14.46
C GLN A 41 -21.91 12.64 13.36
N VAL A 42 -21.99 11.31 13.46
CA VAL A 42 -21.48 10.40 12.41
C VAL A 42 -22.26 10.56 11.11
N GLU A 43 -23.59 10.65 11.17
CA GLU A 43 -24.41 10.89 9.97
C GLU A 43 -24.19 12.30 9.38
N GLU A 44 -23.99 13.31 10.21
CA GLU A 44 -23.62 14.66 9.76
C GLU A 44 -22.28 14.65 9.01
N ALA A 45 -21.26 13.96 9.54
CA ALA A 45 -19.97 13.80 8.87
C ALA A 45 -20.12 13.11 7.50
N ARG A 46 -20.93 12.05 7.43
CA ARG A 46 -21.24 11.32 6.18
C ARG A 46 -21.94 12.18 5.15
N GLN A 47 -22.92 12.96 5.59
CA GLN A 47 -23.66 13.87 4.70
C GLN A 47 -22.76 15.00 4.22
N ASN A 48 -21.93 15.56 5.10
CA ASN A 48 -20.96 16.58 4.73
C ASN A 48 -19.97 16.06 3.69
N PHE A 49 -19.43 14.85 3.88
CA PHE A 49 -18.58 14.22 2.87
C PHE A 49 -19.32 14.07 1.55
N TYR A 50 -20.52 13.47 1.55
CA TYR A 50 -21.29 13.25 0.33
C TYR A 50 -21.54 14.54 -0.45
N ASN A 51 -21.89 15.63 0.23
CA ASN A 51 -22.14 16.92 -0.39
C ASN A 51 -20.88 17.54 -1.03
N ASN A 52 -19.69 17.19 -0.53
CA ASN A 52 -18.41 17.77 -0.96
C ASN A 52 -17.52 16.80 -1.77
N ARG A 53 -17.96 15.56 -2.02
CA ARG A 53 -17.18 14.46 -2.61
C ARG A 53 -16.57 14.73 -3.99
N PHE A 54 -17.03 15.75 -4.71
CA PHE A 54 -16.45 16.16 -5.99
C PHE A 54 -15.37 17.23 -5.84
N HIS A 55 -15.33 17.94 -4.70
CA HIS A 55 -14.35 18.97 -4.37
C HIS A 55 -13.23 18.44 -3.48
N VAL A 56 -13.56 17.56 -2.54
CA VAL A 56 -12.62 16.90 -1.63
C VAL A 56 -12.79 15.39 -1.78
N LYS A 57 -11.75 14.74 -2.33
CA LYS A 57 -11.75 13.30 -2.60
C LYS A 57 -11.43 12.44 -1.37
N PRO A 58 -10.38 12.70 -0.58
CA PRO A 58 -10.05 11.84 0.56
C PRO A 58 -10.96 12.13 1.77
N SER A 59 -11.22 11.10 2.58
CA SER A 59 -11.79 11.27 3.92
C SER A 59 -10.78 11.92 4.88
N SER A 60 -11.30 12.43 5.99
CA SER A 60 -10.57 13.04 7.09
C SER A 60 -10.51 12.13 8.33
N ASP A 61 -10.86 10.85 8.23
CA ASP A 61 -10.90 9.88 9.34
C ASP A 61 -11.69 10.36 10.57
N LEU A 62 -12.81 11.05 10.35
CA LEU A 62 -13.53 11.73 11.42
C LEU A 62 -14.09 10.77 12.46
N LEU A 63 -14.49 9.56 12.06
CA LEU A 63 -15.04 8.55 12.97
C LEU A 63 -14.02 8.10 14.02
N TRP A 64 -12.75 7.95 13.64
CA TRP A 64 -11.67 7.63 14.56
C TRP A 64 -11.34 8.82 15.46
N GLN A 65 -11.22 10.02 14.88
CA GLN A 65 -10.92 11.23 15.64
C GLN A 65 -11.98 11.51 16.71
N MET A 66 -13.27 11.44 16.36
CA MET A 66 -14.38 11.65 17.29
C MET A 66 -14.31 10.68 18.48
N GLN A 67 -14.05 9.39 18.22
CA GLN A 67 -13.93 8.37 19.28
C GLN A 67 -12.75 8.67 20.20
N PHE A 68 -11.56 8.88 19.65
CA PHE A 68 -10.35 9.02 20.46
C PHE A 68 -10.33 10.31 21.28
N LEU A 69 -10.80 11.42 20.70
CA LEU A 69 -10.92 12.69 21.42
C LEU A 69 -11.94 12.56 22.56
N LYS A 70 -13.06 11.86 22.34
CA LYS A 70 -14.06 11.62 23.38
C LYS A 70 -13.55 10.72 24.50
N GLU A 71 -12.95 9.57 24.17
CA GLU A 71 -12.40 8.62 25.15
C GLU A 71 -11.38 9.29 26.08
N LYS A 72 -10.59 10.21 25.53
CA LYS A 72 -9.60 10.98 26.29
C LYS A 72 -10.17 12.25 26.94
N ASN A 73 -11.47 12.51 26.81
CA ASN A 73 -12.13 13.75 27.23
C ASN A 73 -11.39 15.01 26.77
N PHE A 74 -10.80 14.96 25.57
CA PHE A 74 -9.97 16.03 25.06
C PHE A 74 -10.81 17.27 24.76
N LYS A 75 -10.33 18.42 25.22
CA LYS A 75 -10.87 19.74 24.86
C LYS A 75 -9.71 20.60 24.39
N GLN A 76 -9.83 21.14 23.17
CA GLN A 76 -8.84 22.07 22.67
C GLN A 76 -8.99 23.41 23.42
N THR A 77 -8.07 23.67 24.36
CA THR A 77 -8.06 24.89 25.17
C THR A 77 -7.23 26.01 24.54
N ILE A 78 -6.37 25.68 23.57
CA ILE A 78 -5.54 26.67 22.87
C ILE A 78 -6.38 27.27 21.74
N PRO A 79 -6.62 28.60 21.74
CA PRO A 79 -7.38 29.28 20.69
C PRO A 79 -6.79 29.05 19.30
N GLN A 80 -7.64 29.05 18.29
CA GLN A 80 -7.18 29.05 16.91
C GLN A 80 -6.71 30.46 16.53
N GLU A 81 -5.45 30.57 16.15
CA GLU A 81 -4.92 31.78 15.52
C GLU A 81 -5.51 31.93 14.11
N LYS A 82 -6.00 33.13 13.79
CA LYS A 82 -6.38 33.53 12.44
C LYS A 82 -5.38 34.58 11.98
N VAL A 83 -4.82 34.37 10.80
CA VAL A 83 -3.92 35.31 10.13
C VAL A 83 -4.66 35.84 8.91
N GLU A 84 -4.83 37.16 8.84
CA GLU A 84 -5.49 37.82 7.70
C GLU A 84 -4.50 38.02 6.53
N ASP A 85 -5.04 38.21 5.33
CA ASP A 85 -4.20 38.47 4.16
C ASP A 85 -3.37 39.75 4.34
N GLY A 86 -2.06 39.66 4.03
CA GLY A 86 -1.09 40.72 4.29
C GLY A 86 -0.68 40.90 5.76
N GLU A 87 -1.26 40.16 6.72
CA GLU A 87 -0.83 40.19 8.11
C GLU A 87 0.50 39.46 8.30
N LYS A 88 1.42 40.09 9.05
CA LYS A 88 2.72 39.49 9.34
C LYS A 88 2.57 38.30 10.30
N ILE A 89 3.04 37.12 9.88
CA ILE A 89 3.14 35.95 10.75
C ILE A 89 4.23 36.19 11.81
N THR A 90 3.82 36.29 13.08
CA THR A 90 4.72 36.44 14.22
C THR A 90 5.16 35.09 14.78
N HIS A 91 6.29 35.05 15.48
CA HIS A 91 6.77 33.85 16.16
C HIS A 91 5.74 33.32 17.17
N GLU A 92 5.08 34.20 17.93
CA GLU A 92 4.08 33.85 18.95
C GLU A 92 2.88 33.12 18.33
N LYS A 93 2.30 33.66 17.24
CA LYS A 93 1.20 33.02 16.50
C LYS A 93 1.60 31.64 15.95
N ALA A 94 2.80 31.52 15.39
CA ALA A 94 3.31 30.25 14.88
C ALA A 94 3.49 29.22 16.00
N THR A 95 4.08 29.62 17.14
CA THR A 95 4.26 28.75 18.31
C THR A 95 2.93 28.34 18.93
N ALA A 96 1.95 29.25 19.05
CA ALA A 96 0.62 28.94 19.56
C ALA A 96 -0.08 27.91 18.67
N THR A 97 0.00 28.09 17.35
CA THR A 97 -0.56 27.15 16.36
C THR A 97 0.13 25.78 16.42
N LEU A 98 1.47 25.74 16.53
CA LEU A 98 2.23 24.51 16.69
C LEU A 98 1.84 23.77 17.97
N ARG A 99 1.79 24.47 19.11
CA ARG A 99 1.40 23.89 20.40
C ARG A 99 -0.02 23.33 20.34
N ARG A 100 -0.97 24.06 19.73
CA ARG A 100 -2.34 23.60 19.49
C ARG A 100 -2.39 22.29 18.70
N ALA A 101 -1.61 22.20 17.62
CA ALA A 101 -1.52 21.00 16.79
C ALA A 101 -0.89 19.81 17.54
N VAL A 102 0.20 20.05 18.28
CA VAL A 102 0.90 19.03 19.07
C VAL A 102 -0.02 18.40 20.13
N HIS A 103 -0.80 19.21 20.86
CA HIS A 103 -1.75 18.71 21.85
C HIS A 103 -2.89 17.91 21.21
N PHE A 104 -3.44 18.41 20.11
CA PHE A 104 -4.50 17.73 19.37
C PHE A 104 -4.02 16.38 18.81
N PHE A 105 -2.88 16.38 18.11
CA PHE A 105 -2.33 15.19 17.49
C PHE A 105 -1.87 14.15 18.53
N SER A 106 -1.36 14.60 19.69
CA SER A 106 -1.06 13.72 20.82
C SER A 106 -2.30 13.02 21.37
N ALA A 107 -3.46 13.71 21.40
CA ALA A 107 -4.71 13.12 21.83
C ALA A 107 -5.26 12.07 20.84
N LEU A 108 -4.78 12.06 19.59
CA LEU A 108 -5.14 11.04 18.61
C LEU A 108 -4.27 9.77 18.69
N GLN A 109 -3.23 9.73 19.52
CA GLN A 109 -2.41 8.51 19.67
C GLN A 109 -3.24 7.36 20.26
N ALA A 110 -3.03 6.14 19.75
CA ALA A 110 -3.62 4.92 20.29
C ALA A 110 -2.97 4.50 21.61
N SER A 111 -3.65 3.60 22.32
CA SER A 111 -3.25 3.13 23.66
C SER A 111 -1.94 2.34 23.66
N ASP A 112 -1.61 1.65 22.57
CA ASP A 112 -0.37 0.91 22.37
C ASP A 112 0.78 1.76 21.78
N GLY A 113 0.53 3.06 21.56
CA GLY A 113 1.54 4.05 21.21
C GLY A 113 1.67 4.42 19.73
N HIS A 114 0.98 3.74 18.82
CA HIS A 114 0.97 4.13 17.41
C HIS A 114 -0.13 5.16 17.09
N TRP A 115 -0.10 5.72 15.88
CA TRP A 115 -1.20 6.53 15.33
C TRP A 115 -1.97 5.72 14.29
N PRO A 116 -3.23 5.35 14.55
CA PRO A 116 -4.12 4.82 13.53
C PRO A 116 -4.33 5.85 12.42
N ALA A 117 -4.38 5.41 11.17
CA ALA A 117 -4.55 6.26 10.01
C ALA A 117 -5.04 5.44 8.82
N GLU A 118 -5.83 6.03 7.95
CA GLU A 118 -6.18 5.44 6.67
C GLU A 118 -4.96 5.25 5.76
N LEU A 119 -4.81 4.06 5.18
CA LEU A 119 -3.94 3.81 4.02
C LEU A 119 -4.72 3.16 2.86
N ALA A 120 -5.63 3.93 2.27
CA ALA A 120 -6.52 3.48 1.21
C ALA A 120 -6.53 4.48 0.04
N GLY A 121 -7.63 4.51 -0.72
CA GLY A 121 -7.81 5.40 -1.88
C GLY A 121 -7.74 4.67 -3.23
N VAL A 122 -7.26 3.42 -3.27
CA VAL A 122 -7.26 2.58 -4.48
C VAL A 122 -8.61 1.88 -4.64
N LEU A 123 -9.22 1.97 -5.82
CA LEU A 123 -10.60 1.53 -6.05
C LEU A 123 -10.73 0.09 -6.59
N PHE A 124 -9.62 -0.65 -6.67
CA PHE A 124 -9.60 -2.07 -7.07
C PHE A 124 -9.14 -3.03 -5.95
N PHE A 125 -9.04 -2.58 -4.70
CA PHE A 125 -8.70 -3.47 -3.56
C PHE A 125 -9.92 -4.22 -3.01
N LEU A 126 -10.98 -3.49 -2.68
CA LEU A 126 -12.19 -4.05 -2.09
C LEU A 126 -13.01 -4.91 -3.07
N PRO A 127 -13.16 -4.55 -4.36
CA PRO A 127 -13.98 -5.35 -5.26
C PRO A 127 -13.53 -6.82 -5.42
N PRO A 128 -12.22 -7.11 -5.60
CA PRO A 128 -11.75 -8.49 -5.60
C PRO A 128 -12.01 -9.26 -4.30
N LEU A 129 -11.95 -8.60 -3.14
CA LEU A 129 -12.29 -9.22 -1.86
C LEU A 129 -13.77 -9.64 -1.83
N VAL A 130 -14.68 -8.78 -2.29
CA VAL A 130 -16.10 -9.09 -2.44
C VAL A 130 -16.30 -10.28 -3.39
N MET A 131 -15.62 -10.30 -4.54
CA MET A 131 -15.67 -11.42 -5.49
C MET A 131 -15.14 -12.72 -4.87
N CYS A 132 -14.01 -12.67 -4.16
CA CYS A 132 -13.44 -13.84 -3.49
C CYS A 132 -14.39 -14.40 -2.43
N LEU A 133 -14.98 -13.54 -1.60
CA LEU A 133 -15.93 -13.98 -0.58
C LEU A 133 -17.23 -14.51 -1.16
N TYR A 134 -17.65 -14.00 -2.32
CA TYR A 134 -18.75 -14.56 -3.10
C TYR A 134 -18.44 -15.96 -3.62
N ILE A 135 -17.28 -16.14 -4.29
CA ILE A 135 -16.83 -17.43 -4.85
C ILE A 135 -16.73 -18.50 -3.75
N THR A 136 -16.17 -18.12 -2.61
CA THR A 136 -15.94 -19.03 -1.48
C THR A 136 -17.19 -19.26 -0.62
N GLY A 137 -18.28 -18.52 -0.84
CA GLY A 137 -19.51 -18.64 -0.05
C GLY A 137 -19.46 -18.00 1.34
N HIS A 138 -18.49 -17.13 1.62
CA HIS A 138 -18.28 -16.51 2.94
C HIS A 138 -18.73 -15.04 3.03
N LEU A 139 -19.28 -14.48 1.94
CA LEU A 139 -19.67 -13.06 1.85
C LEU A 139 -20.52 -12.59 3.02
N ASN A 140 -21.63 -13.26 3.33
CA ASN A 140 -22.55 -12.82 4.37
C ASN A 140 -22.03 -13.07 5.80
N THR A 141 -21.08 -14.01 5.95
CA THR A 141 -20.44 -14.31 7.25
C THR A 141 -19.39 -13.24 7.57
N VAL A 142 -18.59 -12.85 6.57
CA VAL A 142 -17.51 -11.87 6.74
C VAL A 142 -18.03 -10.44 6.65
N PHE A 143 -18.99 -10.18 5.76
CA PHE A 143 -19.67 -8.89 5.61
C PHE A 143 -21.17 -9.04 5.90
N PRO A 144 -21.57 -8.96 7.18
CA PRO A 144 -22.97 -8.77 7.57
C PRO A 144 -23.58 -7.50 6.97
N ALA A 145 -24.90 -7.32 7.11
CA ALA A 145 -25.67 -6.24 6.49
C ALA A 145 -25.05 -4.84 6.67
N GLU A 146 -24.60 -4.49 7.88
CA GLU A 146 -23.99 -3.17 8.15
C GLU A 146 -22.65 -2.99 7.42
N TYR A 147 -21.84 -4.05 7.28
CA TYR A 147 -20.62 -3.98 6.47
C TYR A 147 -20.96 -3.76 5.00
N GLN A 148 -21.92 -4.49 4.45
CA GLN A 148 -22.34 -4.34 3.04
C GLN A 148 -22.86 -2.93 2.77
N LYS A 149 -23.63 -2.35 3.70
CA LYS A 149 -24.11 -0.96 3.62
C LYS A 149 -22.95 0.05 3.57
N GLU A 150 -21.93 -0.10 4.42
CA GLU A 150 -20.76 0.79 4.39
C GLU A 150 -19.88 0.59 3.15
N ILE A 151 -19.77 -0.64 2.65
CA ILE A 151 -19.05 -0.95 1.40
C ILE A 151 -19.75 -0.26 0.22
N LEU A 152 -21.07 -0.40 0.11
CA LEU A 152 -21.87 0.26 -0.91
C LEU A 152 -21.77 1.78 -0.79
N ARG A 153 -21.80 2.34 0.43
CA ARG A 153 -21.57 3.78 0.66
C ARG A 153 -20.25 4.25 0.05
N TYR A 154 -19.15 3.55 0.31
CA TYR A 154 -17.85 3.88 -0.26
C TYR A 154 -17.86 3.83 -1.80
N ILE A 155 -18.47 2.80 -2.39
CA ILE A 155 -18.60 2.70 -3.85
C ILE A 155 -19.39 3.89 -4.40
N TYR A 156 -20.53 4.26 -3.80
CA TYR A 156 -21.37 5.37 -4.27
C TYR A 156 -20.68 6.72 -4.14
N TYR A 157 -19.98 6.94 -3.02
CA TYR A 157 -19.38 8.23 -2.70
C TYR A 157 -18.16 8.54 -3.59
N HIS A 158 -17.55 7.52 -4.18
CA HIS A 158 -16.41 7.65 -5.08
C HIS A 158 -16.74 7.39 -6.56
N GLN A 159 -18.02 7.27 -6.93
CA GLN A 159 -18.42 7.27 -8.33
C GLN A 159 -18.22 8.66 -8.94
N ASN A 160 -17.53 8.73 -10.07
CA ASN A 160 -17.34 9.96 -10.82
C ASN A 160 -18.65 10.43 -11.47
N GLU A 161 -18.71 11.70 -11.86
CA GLU A 161 -19.91 12.29 -12.48
C GLU A 161 -20.32 11.61 -13.79
N ASP A 162 -19.36 11.02 -14.51
CA ASP A 162 -19.60 10.25 -15.74
C ASP A 162 -20.16 8.84 -15.49
N GLY A 163 -20.29 8.42 -14.23
CA GLY A 163 -20.77 7.11 -13.84
C GLY A 163 -19.70 6.03 -13.65
N GLY A 164 -18.43 6.34 -13.91
CA GLY A 164 -17.33 5.39 -13.73
C GLY A 164 -16.56 5.57 -12.41
N TRP A 165 -15.47 4.80 -12.27
CA TRP A 165 -14.51 4.86 -11.16
C TRP A 165 -13.10 4.84 -11.71
N GLY A 166 -12.20 5.63 -11.12
CA GLY A 166 -10.79 5.62 -11.48
C GLY A 166 -9.96 4.56 -10.77
N LEU A 167 -8.66 4.48 -11.09
CA LEU A 167 -7.72 3.59 -10.38
C LEU A 167 -7.62 3.91 -8.89
N HIS A 168 -7.81 5.18 -8.55
CA HIS A 168 -7.89 5.71 -7.19
C HIS A 168 -8.97 6.79 -7.10
N ILE A 169 -9.34 7.21 -5.87
CA ILE A 169 -10.43 8.16 -5.57
C ILE A 169 -10.35 9.53 -6.28
N GLY A 170 -9.16 9.92 -6.74
CA GLY A 170 -8.93 11.17 -7.49
C GLY A 170 -8.78 10.98 -9.01
N GLY A 171 -8.79 9.73 -9.48
CA GLY A 171 -8.53 9.38 -10.87
C GLY A 171 -9.75 9.52 -11.78
N HIS A 172 -9.51 9.76 -13.07
CA HIS A 172 -10.54 9.64 -14.10
C HIS A 172 -11.04 8.20 -14.21
N SER A 173 -12.27 8.02 -14.69
CA SER A 173 -12.90 6.70 -14.81
C SER A 173 -12.13 5.77 -15.74
N THR A 174 -11.98 4.51 -15.34
CA THR A 174 -11.31 3.47 -16.14
C THR A 174 -12.17 2.21 -16.25
N MET A 175 -11.92 1.39 -17.29
CA MET A 175 -12.64 0.12 -17.48
C MET A 175 -12.39 -0.83 -16.32
N PHE A 176 -11.16 -0.88 -15.82
CA PHE A 176 -10.81 -1.77 -14.73
C PHE A 176 -11.67 -1.50 -13.48
N CYS A 177 -11.60 -0.30 -12.93
CA CYS A 177 -12.28 0.00 -11.68
C CYS A 177 -13.79 0.13 -11.87
N THR A 178 -14.26 0.63 -13.01
CA THR A 178 -15.71 0.72 -13.26
C THR A 178 -16.36 -0.65 -13.33
N ALA A 179 -15.77 -1.61 -14.07
CA ALA A 179 -16.29 -2.96 -14.15
C ALA A 179 -16.23 -3.69 -12.81
N LEU A 180 -15.11 -3.58 -12.07
CA LEU A 180 -14.97 -4.22 -10.77
C LEU A 180 -15.98 -3.69 -9.75
N ASN A 181 -16.13 -2.37 -9.63
CA ASN A 181 -17.08 -1.76 -8.68
C ASN A 181 -18.55 -2.04 -9.08
N TYR A 182 -18.86 -2.05 -10.38
CA TYR A 182 -20.18 -2.51 -10.87
C TYR A 182 -20.49 -3.93 -10.39
N ILE A 183 -19.57 -4.87 -10.65
CA ILE A 183 -19.75 -6.27 -10.23
C ILE A 183 -19.91 -6.38 -8.72
N SER A 184 -19.14 -5.61 -7.94
CA SER A 184 -19.28 -5.59 -6.48
C SER A 184 -20.66 -5.12 -6.03
N MET A 185 -21.21 -4.04 -6.61
CA MET A 185 -22.58 -3.62 -6.30
C MET A 185 -23.59 -4.73 -6.62
N ARG A 186 -23.45 -5.39 -7.77
CA ARG A 186 -24.33 -6.49 -8.19
C ARG A 186 -24.24 -7.69 -7.24
N ILE A 187 -23.02 -8.05 -6.78
CA ILE A 187 -22.79 -9.13 -5.79
C ILE A 187 -23.39 -8.77 -4.41
N LEU A 188 -23.33 -7.50 -4.03
CA LEU A 188 -23.88 -6.97 -2.77
C LEU A 188 -25.40 -6.74 -2.81
N GLY A 189 -26.06 -7.14 -3.90
CA GLY A 189 -27.52 -7.22 -3.99
C GLY A 189 -28.19 -6.06 -4.75
N GLU A 190 -27.44 -5.07 -5.23
CA GLU A 190 -28.01 -4.00 -6.07
C GLU A 190 -28.44 -4.54 -7.42
N GLY A 191 -29.61 -4.11 -7.91
CA GLY A 191 -30.10 -4.43 -9.26
C GLY A 191 -29.27 -3.79 -10.39
N PRO A 192 -29.49 -4.19 -11.65
CA PRO A 192 -28.82 -3.56 -12.80
C PRO A 192 -29.16 -2.06 -12.91
N ASP A 193 -30.34 -1.65 -12.46
CA ASP A 193 -30.76 -0.25 -12.41
C ASP A 193 -30.84 0.27 -10.96
N GLY A 194 -30.15 -0.40 -10.04
CA GLY A 194 -30.10 -0.07 -8.61
C GLY A 194 -28.95 0.87 -8.22
N GLY A 195 -28.72 0.95 -6.91
CA GLY A 195 -27.72 1.79 -6.28
C GLY A 195 -28.17 3.24 -6.07
N GLN A 196 -27.45 3.94 -5.20
CA GLN A 196 -27.70 5.36 -4.94
C GLN A 196 -27.55 6.17 -6.23
N ASP A 197 -28.54 7.02 -6.52
CA ASP A 197 -28.60 7.83 -7.74
C ASP A 197 -28.53 7.01 -9.06
N ASN A 198 -29.00 5.76 -9.09
CA ASN A 198 -28.85 4.84 -10.24
C ASN A 198 -27.39 4.51 -10.59
N ALA A 199 -26.53 4.37 -9.57
CA ALA A 199 -25.11 4.09 -9.74
C ALA A 199 -24.83 2.91 -10.70
N CYS A 200 -25.58 1.80 -10.61
CA CYS A 200 -25.40 0.64 -11.48
C CYS A 200 -25.71 0.96 -12.96
N ALA A 201 -26.81 1.67 -13.24
CA ALA A 201 -27.19 2.00 -14.61
C ALA A 201 -26.15 2.91 -15.28
N ARG A 202 -25.66 3.92 -14.56
CA ARG A 202 -24.60 4.82 -15.06
C ARG A 202 -23.29 4.07 -15.31
N ALA A 203 -22.90 3.20 -14.38
CA ALA A 203 -21.71 2.36 -14.50
C ALA A 203 -21.78 1.44 -15.72
N ARG A 204 -22.91 0.72 -15.89
CA ARG A 204 -23.13 -0.15 -17.04
C ARG A 204 -23.08 0.64 -18.35
N LYS A 205 -23.73 1.80 -18.39
CA LYS A 205 -23.66 2.69 -19.56
C LYS A 205 -22.21 3.07 -19.88
N TRP A 206 -21.45 3.51 -18.87
CA TRP A 206 -20.04 3.85 -19.05
C TRP A 206 -19.25 2.66 -19.60
N ILE A 207 -19.41 1.46 -19.03
CA ILE A 207 -18.73 0.23 -19.50
C ILE A 207 -19.04 -0.05 -20.97
N LEU A 208 -20.31 0.00 -21.37
CA LEU A 208 -20.73 -0.32 -22.73
C LEU A 208 -20.27 0.74 -23.75
N ASP A 209 -20.32 2.02 -23.38
CA ASP A 209 -19.86 3.13 -24.22
C ASP A 209 -18.34 3.06 -24.51
N HIS A 210 -17.57 2.40 -23.64
CA HIS A 210 -16.11 2.23 -23.76
C HIS A 210 -15.68 0.84 -24.26
N GLY A 211 -16.58 0.11 -24.93
CA GLY A 211 -16.27 -1.16 -25.60
C GLY A 211 -16.51 -2.43 -24.78
N GLY A 212 -17.12 -2.28 -23.60
CA GLY A 212 -17.42 -3.38 -22.68
C GLY A 212 -16.18 -4.02 -22.07
N VAL A 213 -16.39 -5.04 -21.23
CA VAL A 213 -15.30 -5.68 -20.49
C VAL A 213 -14.31 -6.47 -21.35
N THR A 214 -14.53 -6.56 -22.67
CA THR A 214 -13.52 -7.08 -23.62
C THR A 214 -12.24 -6.22 -23.65
N HIS A 215 -12.32 -4.96 -23.26
CA HIS A 215 -11.21 -4.00 -23.20
C HIS A 215 -10.65 -3.81 -21.78
N ILE A 216 -11.09 -4.59 -20.79
CA ILE A 216 -10.55 -4.49 -19.42
C ILE A 216 -9.06 -4.87 -19.41
N PRO A 217 -8.15 -4.20 -18.66
CA PRO A 217 -6.72 -4.54 -18.64
C PRO A 217 -6.44 -5.92 -18.02
N SER A 218 -5.20 -6.41 -18.13
CA SER A 218 -4.76 -7.76 -17.78
C SER A 218 -5.24 -8.25 -16.41
N TRP A 219 -5.08 -7.45 -15.35
CA TRP A 219 -5.53 -7.79 -13.99
C TRP A 219 -7.05 -7.93 -13.90
N GLY A 220 -7.80 -7.10 -14.63
CA GLY A 220 -9.24 -7.23 -14.76
C GLY A 220 -9.62 -8.51 -15.46
N LYS A 221 -8.97 -8.86 -16.58
CA LYS A 221 -9.22 -10.13 -17.28
C LYS A 221 -9.01 -11.32 -16.34
N THR A 222 -7.94 -11.31 -15.54
CA THR A 222 -7.67 -12.34 -14.53
C THR A 222 -8.83 -12.48 -13.53
N TRP A 223 -9.27 -11.37 -12.92
CA TRP A 223 -10.38 -11.41 -11.96
C TRP A 223 -11.71 -11.82 -12.59
N LEU A 224 -12.01 -11.34 -13.79
CA LEU A 224 -13.22 -11.71 -14.50
C LEU A 224 -13.21 -13.18 -14.95
N SER A 225 -12.04 -13.74 -15.28
CA SER A 225 -11.88 -15.17 -15.55
C SER A 225 -12.01 -16.03 -14.31
N ILE A 226 -11.44 -15.60 -13.19
CA ILE A 226 -11.65 -16.25 -11.89
C ILE A 226 -13.14 -16.25 -11.51
N LEU A 227 -13.86 -15.15 -11.73
CA LEU A 227 -15.28 -15.04 -11.42
C LEU A 227 -16.18 -15.85 -12.37
N GLY A 228 -15.68 -16.14 -13.58
CA GLY A 228 -16.43 -16.83 -14.63
C GLY A 228 -17.25 -15.91 -15.52
N VAL A 229 -16.94 -14.62 -15.57
CA VAL A 229 -17.56 -13.66 -16.52
C VAL A 229 -16.64 -13.36 -17.71
N PHE A 230 -15.51 -14.03 -17.87
CA PHE A 230 -14.54 -13.87 -18.98
C PHE A 230 -13.77 -15.18 -19.22
N GLU A 231 -13.46 -15.58 -20.45
CA GLU A 231 -12.72 -16.84 -20.68
C GLU A 231 -11.20 -16.67 -20.52
N TRP A 232 -10.53 -17.62 -19.87
CA TRP A 232 -9.05 -17.64 -19.75
C TRP A 232 -8.32 -17.63 -21.12
N LEU A 233 -9.00 -18.01 -22.20
CA LEU A 233 -8.45 -17.91 -23.56
C LEU A 233 -8.17 -16.46 -23.99
N GLY A 234 -8.87 -15.49 -23.38
CA GLY A 234 -8.71 -14.07 -23.63
C GLY A 234 -7.72 -13.36 -22.71
N THR A 235 -6.96 -14.08 -21.89
CA THR A 235 -5.88 -13.52 -21.06
C THR A 235 -4.51 -13.80 -21.65
N ASN A 236 -3.53 -12.91 -21.42
CA ASN A 236 -2.12 -13.23 -21.67
C ASN A 236 -1.64 -14.35 -20.72
N PRO A 237 -0.74 -15.26 -21.17
CA PRO A 237 -0.30 -16.37 -20.34
C PRO A 237 0.44 -15.95 -19.06
N MET A 238 0.08 -16.56 -17.93
CA MET A 238 0.77 -16.42 -16.63
C MET A 238 1.27 -17.78 -16.13
N PRO A 239 2.22 -18.44 -16.81
CA PRO A 239 2.56 -19.84 -16.55
C PRO A 239 3.28 -20.01 -15.20
N PRO A 240 2.81 -20.90 -14.30
CA PRO A 240 3.56 -21.21 -13.09
C PRO A 240 4.96 -21.82 -13.31
N GLU A 241 5.34 -22.23 -14.53
CA GLU A 241 6.70 -22.74 -14.83
C GLU A 241 7.77 -21.69 -14.53
N PHE A 242 7.36 -20.43 -14.56
CA PHE A 242 8.20 -19.30 -14.21
C PHE A 242 8.90 -19.49 -12.85
N TRP A 243 8.25 -20.15 -11.89
CA TRP A 243 8.74 -20.40 -10.53
C TRP A 243 9.77 -21.53 -10.41
N ILE A 244 9.95 -22.33 -11.46
CA ILE A 244 10.94 -23.42 -11.49
C ILE A 244 12.11 -23.13 -12.44
N LEU A 245 12.19 -21.89 -12.95
CA LEU A 245 13.31 -21.44 -13.77
C LEU A 245 14.63 -21.52 -12.98
N PRO A 246 15.76 -21.82 -13.62
CA PRO A 246 17.06 -21.74 -12.97
C PRO A 246 17.42 -20.32 -12.52
N SER A 247 17.97 -20.19 -11.31
CA SER A 247 18.30 -18.89 -10.68
C SER A 247 19.32 -18.03 -11.42
N PHE A 248 20.13 -18.62 -12.29
CA PHE A 248 21.08 -17.88 -13.13
C PHE A 248 20.38 -17.06 -14.22
N LEU A 249 19.16 -17.41 -14.63
CA LEU A 249 18.44 -16.69 -15.68
C LEU A 249 18.10 -15.25 -15.27
N PRO A 250 18.18 -14.26 -16.18
CA PRO A 250 17.86 -12.87 -15.86
C PRO A 250 16.42 -12.67 -15.37
N MET A 251 15.46 -13.36 -15.97
CA MET A 251 14.03 -13.29 -15.64
C MET A 251 13.62 -14.04 -14.37
N HIS A 252 14.57 -14.59 -13.59
CA HIS A 252 14.19 -15.44 -12.46
C HIS A 252 13.38 -14.65 -11.40
N PRO A 253 12.25 -15.19 -10.89
CA PRO A 253 11.34 -14.45 -9.99
C PRO A 253 12.02 -13.83 -8.75
N ALA A 254 13.05 -14.48 -8.21
CA ALA A 254 13.83 -13.95 -7.08
C ALA A 254 14.56 -12.63 -7.34
N LYS A 255 14.66 -12.18 -8.59
CA LYS A 255 15.28 -10.91 -8.99
C LYS A 255 14.25 -9.81 -9.23
N MET A 256 12.97 -10.17 -9.32
CA MET A 256 11.87 -9.23 -9.54
C MET A 256 11.50 -8.52 -8.24
N TRP A 257 10.87 -7.35 -8.39
CA TRP A 257 10.31 -6.61 -7.27
C TRP A 257 9.33 -7.48 -6.46
N CYS A 258 9.35 -7.32 -5.13
CA CYS A 258 8.60 -8.18 -4.21
C CYS A 258 7.09 -8.11 -4.43
N PHE A 259 6.53 -6.92 -4.66
CA PHE A 259 5.10 -6.78 -4.95
C PHE A 259 4.72 -7.47 -6.26
N CYS A 260 5.46 -7.23 -7.34
CA CYS A 260 5.17 -7.87 -8.62
C CYS A 260 5.22 -9.40 -8.50
N ARG A 261 6.30 -9.97 -7.95
CA ARG A 261 6.38 -11.43 -7.85
C ARG A 261 5.26 -11.99 -6.95
N LEU A 262 4.93 -11.35 -5.84
CA LEU A 262 3.96 -11.89 -4.88
C LEU A 262 2.51 -11.69 -5.31
N VAL A 263 2.21 -10.77 -6.21
CA VAL A 263 0.91 -10.70 -6.89
C VAL A 263 0.82 -11.77 -7.99
N TYR A 264 1.85 -11.90 -8.83
CA TYR A 264 1.84 -12.87 -9.92
C TYR A 264 1.99 -14.34 -9.44
N LEU A 265 2.47 -14.58 -8.23
CA LEU A 265 2.56 -15.91 -7.62
C LEU A 265 1.19 -16.60 -7.55
N PRO A 266 0.20 -16.11 -6.79
CA PRO A 266 -1.14 -16.71 -6.76
C PRO A 266 -1.89 -16.56 -8.09
N MET A 267 -1.71 -15.47 -8.86
CA MET A 267 -2.33 -15.35 -10.20
C MET A 267 -1.88 -16.49 -11.12
N SER A 268 -0.58 -16.80 -11.13
CA SER A 268 -0.05 -17.90 -11.94
C SER A 268 -0.57 -19.25 -11.48
N TYR A 269 -0.75 -19.47 -10.17
CA TYR A 269 -1.36 -20.71 -9.65
C TYR A 269 -2.79 -20.88 -10.17
N LEU A 270 -3.62 -19.84 -10.03
CA LEU A 270 -5.03 -19.84 -10.47
C LEU A 270 -5.14 -19.99 -11.99
N TYR A 271 -4.29 -19.29 -12.74
CA TYR A 271 -4.18 -19.44 -14.20
C TYR A 271 -3.78 -20.87 -14.57
N GLY A 272 -2.72 -21.42 -13.97
CA GLY A 272 -2.23 -22.77 -14.25
C GLY A 272 -3.24 -23.87 -13.92
N LYS A 273 -4.11 -23.64 -12.93
CA LYS A 273 -5.28 -24.49 -12.61
C LYS A 273 -6.48 -24.24 -13.52
N ARG A 274 -6.50 -23.12 -14.27
CA ARG A 274 -7.66 -22.60 -15.01
C ARG A 274 -8.89 -22.50 -14.10
N PHE A 275 -8.68 -22.02 -12.88
CA PHE A 275 -9.74 -21.94 -11.89
C PHE A 275 -10.84 -20.98 -12.35
N VAL A 276 -12.10 -21.41 -12.21
CA VAL A 276 -13.29 -20.60 -12.44
C VAL A 276 -14.24 -20.86 -11.27
N GLY A 277 -14.77 -19.78 -10.68
CA GLY A 277 -15.74 -19.85 -9.60
C GLY A 277 -17.10 -20.41 -10.06
N PRO A 278 -18.05 -20.59 -9.12
CA PRO A 278 -19.38 -21.10 -9.45
C PRO A 278 -20.13 -20.20 -10.44
N ILE A 279 -20.69 -20.79 -11.51
CA ILE A 279 -21.54 -20.07 -12.46
C ILE A 279 -22.97 -19.98 -11.91
N THR A 280 -23.25 -18.90 -11.21
CA THR A 280 -24.57 -18.63 -10.61
C THR A 280 -25.49 -17.87 -11.57
N PRO A 281 -26.80 -17.72 -11.26
CA PRO A 281 -27.69 -16.86 -12.03
C PRO A 281 -27.18 -15.41 -12.16
N LEU A 282 -26.54 -14.88 -11.11
CA LEU A 282 -25.94 -13.55 -11.16
C LEU A 282 -24.78 -13.49 -12.16
N ILE A 283 -23.92 -14.51 -12.21
CA ILE A 283 -22.82 -14.57 -13.18
C ILE A 283 -23.36 -14.61 -14.61
N LEU A 284 -24.46 -15.32 -14.87
CA LEU A 284 -25.11 -15.33 -16.18
C LEU A 284 -25.66 -13.93 -16.55
N GLN A 285 -26.31 -13.24 -15.60
CA GLN A 285 -26.77 -11.86 -15.82
C GLN A 285 -25.59 -10.91 -16.13
N LEU A 286 -24.48 -11.01 -15.39
CA LEU A 286 -23.29 -10.18 -15.65
C LEU A 286 -22.71 -10.40 -17.06
N ARG A 287 -22.80 -11.62 -17.61
CA ARG A 287 -22.39 -11.92 -19.00
C ARG A 287 -23.30 -11.25 -20.04
N GLU A 288 -24.54 -10.93 -19.69
CA GLU A 288 -25.46 -10.17 -20.55
C GLU A 288 -25.28 -8.65 -20.37
N GLU A 289 -24.94 -8.21 -19.17
CA GLU A 289 -24.86 -6.79 -18.80
C GLU A 289 -23.57 -6.09 -19.26
N LEU A 290 -22.44 -6.81 -19.33
CA LEU A 290 -21.09 -6.21 -19.42
C LEU A 290 -20.48 -6.18 -20.83
N TYR A 291 -21.18 -6.72 -21.83
CA TYR A 291 -20.66 -6.92 -23.18
C TYR A 291 -21.46 -6.14 -24.23
N THR A 292 -20.77 -5.61 -25.24
CA THR A 292 -21.40 -4.94 -26.39
C THR A 292 -21.92 -5.92 -27.45
N GLN A 293 -21.65 -7.21 -27.26
CA GLN A 293 -22.07 -8.32 -28.12
C GLN A 293 -22.43 -9.52 -27.24
N LEU A 294 -23.05 -10.55 -27.83
CA LEU A 294 -23.38 -11.77 -27.09
C LEU A 294 -22.11 -12.46 -26.57
N TYR A 295 -22.13 -12.88 -25.30
CA TYR A 295 -20.98 -13.50 -24.62
C TYR A 295 -20.42 -14.72 -25.38
N ASN A 296 -21.30 -15.57 -25.91
CA ASN A 296 -20.92 -16.77 -26.65
C ASN A 296 -20.35 -16.49 -28.06
N GLU A 297 -20.47 -15.27 -28.56
CA GLU A 297 -19.92 -14.83 -29.86
C GLU A 297 -18.57 -14.11 -29.72
N VAL A 298 -18.07 -13.93 -28.49
CA VAL A 298 -16.77 -13.28 -28.24
C VAL A 298 -15.62 -14.14 -28.77
N ASN A 299 -14.80 -13.55 -29.63
CA ASN A 299 -13.56 -14.18 -30.09
C ASN A 299 -12.44 -13.94 -29.07
N TRP A 300 -12.36 -14.81 -28.06
CA TRP A 300 -11.43 -14.68 -26.94
C TRP A 300 -9.96 -14.55 -27.36
N ASN A 301 -9.53 -15.20 -28.44
CA ASN A 301 -8.14 -15.10 -28.90
C ASN A 301 -7.76 -13.68 -29.34
N LYS A 302 -8.73 -12.91 -29.86
CA LYS A 302 -8.51 -11.54 -30.33
C LYS A 302 -8.59 -10.49 -29.22
N VAL A 303 -9.18 -10.81 -28.07
CA VAL A 303 -9.34 -9.84 -26.97
C VAL A 303 -8.12 -9.76 -26.06
N ARG A 304 -7.15 -10.67 -26.16
CA ARG A 304 -5.95 -10.72 -25.29
C ARG A 304 -5.19 -9.40 -25.21
N HIS A 305 -5.04 -8.74 -26.35
CA HIS A 305 -4.28 -7.49 -26.48
C HIS A 305 -5.14 -6.23 -26.42
N LEU A 306 -6.47 -6.38 -26.26
CA LEU A 306 -7.35 -5.23 -26.11
C LEU A 306 -7.21 -4.63 -24.71
N CYS A 307 -7.11 -3.31 -24.65
CA CYS A 307 -7.12 -2.53 -23.42
C CYS A 307 -7.81 -1.20 -23.73
N ALA A 308 -8.66 -0.72 -22.82
CA ALA A 308 -9.31 0.57 -22.95
C ALA A 308 -8.26 1.69 -22.87
N LYS A 309 -8.45 2.77 -23.65
CA LYS A 309 -7.49 3.87 -23.72
C LYS A 309 -7.33 4.57 -22.36
N GLU A 310 -8.39 4.60 -21.55
CA GLU A 310 -8.42 5.21 -20.22
C GLU A 310 -7.55 4.46 -19.20
N ASP A 311 -7.35 3.15 -19.39
CA ASP A 311 -6.51 2.30 -18.56
C ASP A 311 -5.05 2.24 -19.05
N LEU A 312 -4.78 2.63 -20.30
CA LEU A 312 -3.48 2.45 -20.93
C LEU A 312 -2.49 3.55 -20.56
N TYR A 313 -1.71 3.31 -19.51
CA TYR A 313 -0.60 4.19 -19.07
C TYR A 313 0.76 3.71 -19.61
N TYR A 314 0.98 2.39 -19.63
CA TYR A 314 2.22 1.76 -20.09
C TYR A 314 1.93 0.82 -21.26
N PRO A 315 2.00 1.32 -22.52
CA PRO A 315 1.68 0.52 -23.69
C PRO A 315 2.73 -0.58 -23.93
N HIS A 316 2.26 -1.76 -24.33
CA HIS A 316 3.15 -2.87 -24.64
C HIS A 316 4.00 -2.57 -25.88
N PRO A 317 5.34 -2.71 -25.80
CA PRO A 317 6.17 -2.71 -26.99
C PRO A 317 5.94 -4.00 -27.78
N LEU A 318 6.11 -3.95 -29.11
CA LEU A 318 5.91 -5.12 -30.00
C LEU A 318 6.67 -6.38 -29.55
N ILE A 319 7.86 -6.22 -28.97
CA ILE A 319 8.67 -7.34 -28.46
C ILE A 319 7.95 -8.11 -27.33
N GLN A 320 7.16 -7.41 -26.52
CA GLN A 320 6.36 -8.00 -25.45
C GLN A 320 5.18 -8.79 -26.03
N ASP A 321 4.46 -8.22 -27.00
CA ASP A 321 3.36 -8.92 -27.66
C ASP A 321 3.84 -10.20 -28.35
N LEU A 322 4.99 -10.13 -29.03
CA LEU A 322 5.61 -11.31 -29.65
C LEU A 322 5.96 -12.38 -28.62
N LEU A 323 6.45 -12.01 -27.44
CA LEU A 323 6.71 -12.94 -26.35
C LEU A 323 5.41 -13.60 -25.86
N TRP A 324 4.38 -12.81 -25.58
CA TRP A 324 3.08 -13.32 -25.10
C TRP A 324 2.39 -14.21 -26.12
N ASP A 325 2.40 -13.85 -27.40
CA ASP A 325 1.85 -14.69 -28.46
C ASP A 325 2.68 -15.97 -28.64
N SER A 326 4.00 -15.92 -28.51
CA SER A 326 4.84 -17.12 -28.54
C SER A 326 4.54 -18.05 -27.38
N LEU A 327 4.39 -17.52 -26.16
CA LEU A 327 4.00 -18.32 -25.00
C LEU A 327 2.60 -18.92 -25.20
N TYR A 328 1.66 -18.15 -25.73
CA TYR A 328 0.31 -18.62 -25.94
C TYR A 328 0.22 -19.69 -27.04
N ILE A 329 0.88 -19.50 -28.17
CA ILE A 329 0.76 -20.37 -29.35
C ILE A 329 1.61 -21.64 -29.19
N CYS A 330 2.81 -21.52 -28.60
CA CYS A 330 3.76 -22.60 -28.54
C CYS A 330 3.83 -23.24 -27.15
N THR A 331 3.99 -22.43 -26.10
CA THR A 331 4.31 -22.91 -24.76
C THR A 331 3.08 -23.49 -24.05
N GLU A 332 1.95 -22.78 -24.06
CA GLU A 332 0.72 -23.21 -23.38
C GLU A 332 0.13 -24.53 -23.93
N PRO A 333 0.03 -24.76 -25.26
CA PRO A 333 -0.44 -26.05 -25.79
C PRO A 333 0.50 -27.22 -25.48
N LEU A 334 1.79 -26.95 -25.30
CA LEU A 334 2.76 -27.96 -24.89
C LEU A 334 2.57 -28.33 -23.41
N LEU A 335 2.53 -27.33 -22.52
CA LEU A 335 2.45 -27.50 -21.06
C LEU A 335 1.09 -27.97 -20.55
N THR A 336 0.03 -27.78 -21.33
CA THR A 336 -1.32 -28.28 -20.99
C THR A 336 -1.56 -29.71 -21.47
N ARG A 337 -0.63 -30.32 -22.23
CA ARG A 337 -0.74 -31.69 -22.74
C ARG A 337 0.17 -32.67 -22.00
N TRP A 338 -0.22 -33.95 -22.02
CA TRP A 338 0.63 -35.03 -21.53
C TRP A 338 1.89 -35.19 -22.43
N PRO A 339 3.09 -35.44 -21.89
CA PRO A 339 3.42 -35.66 -20.47
C PRO A 339 3.78 -34.38 -19.69
N PHE A 340 3.96 -33.25 -20.37
CA PHE A 340 4.45 -32.00 -19.76
C PHE A 340 3.51 -31.43 -18.69
N ASN A 341 2.20 -31.59 -18.88
CA ASN A 341 1.23 -31.21 -17.86
C ASN A 341 1.46 -31.93 -16.53
N LYS A 342 1.67 -33.25 -16.58
CA LYS A 342 1.88 -34.07 -15.39
C LYS A 342 3.27 -33.87 -14.77
N LEU A 343 4.30 -33.72 -15.61
CA LEU A 343 5.69 -33.69 -15.11
C LEU A 343 6.20 -32.29 -14.78
N ILE A 344 5.73 -31.26 -15.50
CA ILE A 344 6.23 -29.88 -15.38
C ILE A 344 5.18 -28.98 -14.73
N ARG A 345 3.97 -28.90 -15.31
CA ARG A 345 2.90 -28.00 -14.80
C ARG A 345 2.53 -28.34 -13.35
N GLU A 346 2.28 -29.60 -13.04
CA GLU A 346 1.95 -30.03 -11.67
C GLU A 346 3.09 -29.71 -10.68
N LYS A 347 4.35 -29.97 -11.05
CA LYS A 347 5.52 -29.62 -10.24
C LYS A 347 5.62 -28.11 -10.01
N ALA A 348 5.40 -27.33 -11.06
CA ALA A 348 5.40 -25.88 -11.00
C ALA A 348 4.30 -25.35 -10.06
N LEU A 349 3.09 -25.92 -10.12
CA LEU A 349 1.99 -25.59 -9.21
C LEU A 349 2.32 -25.92 -7.75
N GLN A 350 2.96 -27.07 -7.49
CA GLN A 350 3.43 -27.44 -6.14
C GLN A 350 4.49 -26.46 -5.60
N VAL A 351 5.46 -26.07 -6.42
CA VAL A 351 6.47 -25.06 -6.04
C VAL A 351 5.82 -23.71 -5.78
N THR A 352 4.89 -23.29 -6.64
CA THR A 352 4.13 -22.04 -6.50
C THR A 352 3.40 -22.01 -5.15
N MET A 353 2.66 -23.08 -4.83
CA MET A 353 1.91 -23.18 -3.58
C MET A 353 2.82 -23.28 -2.35
N LYS A 354 3.99 -23.90 -2.46
CA LYS A 354 5.02 -23.89 -1.40
C LYS A 354 5.48 -22.46 -1.08
N HIS A 355 5.75 -21.64 -2.10
CA HIS A 355 6.12 -20.24 -1.89
C HIS A 355 4.98 -19.43 -1.26
N LEU A 356 3.73 -19.73 -1.65
CA LEU A 356 2.55 -19.08 -1.13
C LEU A 356 2.34 -19.38 0.37
N HIS A 357 2.34 -20.65 0.77
CA HIS A 357 2.23 -21.03 2.19
C HIS A 357 3.38 -20.47 3.04
N TYR A 358 4.59 -20.43 2.49
CA TYR A 358 5.71 -19.83 3.18
C TYR A 358 5.49 -18.34 3.44
N GLU A 359 5.04 -17.60 2.43
CA GLU A 359 4.75 -16.18 2.57
C GLU A 359 3.60 -15.94 3.56
N ASP A 360 2.54 -16.74 3.49
CA ASP A 360 1.40 -16.66 4.40
C ASP A 360 1.82 -16.87 5.86
N GLU A 361 2.59 -17.92 6.17
CA GLU A 361 3.03 -18.17 7.55
C GLU A 361 3.99 -17.07 8.05
N ASN A 362 4.91 -16.59 7.21
CA ASN A 362 5.87 -15.54 7.62
C ASN A 362 5.23 -14.15 7.75
N SER A 363 4.11 -13.90 7.09
CA SER A 363 3.33 -12.66 7.21
C SER A 363 2.10 -12.81 8.11
N ARG A 364 1.96 -13.95 8.83
CA ARG A 364 0.80 -14.23 9.70
C ARG A 364 -0.53 -14.05 8.94
N TYR A 365 -0.53 -14.42 7.65
CA TYR A 365 -1.65 -14.34 6.72
C TYR A 365 -2.10 -12.92 6.35
N LEU A 366 -1.25 -11.91 6.60
CA LEU A 366 -1.43 -10.55 6.10
C LEU A 366 -0.89 -10.38 4.68
N THR A 367 0.14 -11.15 4.29
CA THR A 367 0.89 -11.00 3.03
C THR A 367 1.56 -9.62 2.88
N THR A 368 2.09 -9.28 1.70
CA THR A 368 2.68 -7.96 1.43
C THR A 368 1.67 -6.83 1.32
N GLY A 369 0.43 -7.12 0.93
CA GLY A 369 -0.60 -6.11 0.75
C GLY A 369 -1.89 -6.65 0.15
N ALA A 370 -2.89 -5.78 -0.02
CA ALA A 370 -4.28 -6.14 -0.30
C ALA A 370 -4.46 -7.07 -1.50
N VAL A 371 -3.82 -6.76 -2.63
CA VAL A 371 -3.95 -7.55 -3.86
C VAL A 371 -3.40 -8.97 -3.64
N GLY A 372 -2.19 -9.08 -3.09
CA GLY A 372 -1.57 -10.36 -2.74
C GLY A 372 -2.43 -11.14 -1.73
N LYS A 373 -2.93 -10.46 -0.69
CA LYS A 373 -3.78 -11.06 0.36
C LYS A 373 -5.00 -11.76 -0.21
N VAL A 374 -5.76 -11.10 -1.10
CA VAL A 374 -7.00 -11.68 -1.63
C VAL A 374 -6.70 -12.84 -2.57
N LEU A 375 -5.68 -12.71 -3.43
CA LEU A 375 -5.30 -13.77 -4.36
C LEU A 375 -4.73 -15.00 -3.63
N SER A 376 -3.87 -14.80 -2.63
CA SER A 376 -3.33 -15.89 -1.81
C SER A 376 -4.42 -16.61 -1.04
N MET A 377 -5.34 -15.85 -0.42
CA MET A 377 -6.52 -16.43 0.24
C MET A 377 -7.34 -17.31 -0.69
N LEU A 378 -7.62 -16.83 -1.91
CA LEU A 378 -8.35 -17.62 -2.91
C LEU A 378 -7.56 -18.86 -3.32
N ALA A 379 -6.26 -18.74 -3.57
CA ALA A 379 -5.41 -19.87 -3.96
C ALA A 379 -5.37 -20.96 -2.87
N CYS A 380 -5.29 -20.59 -1.59
CA CYS A 380 -5.41 -21.53 -0.47
C CYS A 380 -6.78 -22.21 -0.42
N TRP A 381 -7.86 -21.47 -0.70
CA TRP A 381 -9.20 -22.07 -0.79
C TRP A 381 -9.31 -23.05 -1.97
N VAL A 382 -8.73 -22.72 -3.11
CA VAL A 382 -8.71 -23.60 -4.29
C VAL A 382 -7.91 -24.88 -4.03
N GLU A 383 -6.85 -24.80 -3.24
CA GLU A 383 -6.08 -25.97 -2.81
C GLU A 383 -6.87 -26.84 -1.82
N ASP A 384 -7.38 -26.23 -0.74
CA ASP A 384 -8.19 -26.89 0.29
C ASP A 384 -9.21 -25.91 0.90
N PRO A 385 -10.48 -25.97 0.47
CA PRO A 385 -11.55 -25.11 0.98
C PRO A 385 -11.77 -25.19 2.50
N ASN A 386 -11.38 -26.30 3.12
CA ASN A 386 -11.56 -26.55 4.55
C ASN A 386 -10.24 -26.39 5.34
N GLY A 387 -9.15 -26.07 4.65
CA GLY A 387 -7.80 -25.99 5.18
C GLY A 387 -7.63 -24.86 6.18
N ASN A 388 -6.71 -25.06 7.14
CA ASN A 388 -6.41 -24.04 8.14
C ASN A 388 -5.84 -22.76 7.51
N ALA A 389 -5.09 -22.86 6.40
CA ALA A 389 -4.54 -21.70 5.71
C ALA A 389 -5.64 -20.71 5.27
N PHE A 390 -6.72 -21.21 4.66
CA PHE A 390 -7.85 -20.36 4.28
C PHE A 390 -8.55 -19.73 5.48
N LYS A 391 -8.76 -20.49 6.56
CA LYS A 391 -9.39 -19.98 7.80
C LYS A 391 -8.57 -18.85 8.44
N LYS A 392 -7.24 -18.99 8.47
CA LYS A 392 -6.31 -17.95 8.92
C LYS A 392 -6.36 -16.70 8.04
N HIS A 393 -6.47 -16.86 6.71
CA HIS A 393 -6.68 -15.75 5.78
C HIS A 393 -7.99 -14.98 6.01
N ILE A 394 -9.08 -15.69 6.28
CA ILE A 394 -10.39 -15.08 6.59
C ILE A 394 -10.29 -14.27 7.89
N ALA A 395 -9.66 -14.85 8.92
CA ALA A 395 -9.51 -14.21 10.22
C ALA A 395 -8.67 -12.90 10.19
N ARG A 396 -7.83 -12.72 9.16
CA ARG A 396 -7.03 -11.51 8.90
C ARG A 396 -7.67 -10.49 7.95
N ILE A 397 -8.90 -10.73 7.46
CA ILE A 397 -9.62 -9.72 6.65
C ILE A 397 -9.83 -8.40 7.42
N PRO A 398 -10.25 -8.40 8.70
CA PRO A 398 -10.51 -7.15 9.44
C PRO A 398 -9.30 -6.21 9.50
N ASP A 399 -8.07 -6.75 9.47
CA ASP A 399 -6.82 -5.98 9.47
C ASP A 399 -6.68 -5.05 8.24
N PHE A 400 -7.39 -5.35 7.15
CA PHE A 400 -7.41 -4.55 5.93
C PHE A 400 -8.61 -3.61 5.84
N ILE A 401 -9.58 -3.68 6.76
CA ILE A 401 -10.81 -2.89 6.68
C ILE A 401 -10.66 -1.58 7.45
N TRP A 402 -11.03 -0.48 6.81
CA TRP A 402 -11.08 0.85 7.43
C TRP A 402 -12.44 1.49 7.25
N VAL A 403 -12.93 2.15 8.29
CA VAL A 403 -14.22 2.84 8.30
C VAL A 403 -13.98 4.33 8.51
N ALA A 404 -14.48 5.14 7.58
CA ALA A 404 -14.50 6.60 7.70
C ALA A 404 -15.87 7.16 7.29
N GLU A 405 -16.00 8.48 7.24
CA GLU A 405 -17.26 9.15 6.87
C GLU A 405 -17.70 8.90 5.42
N ASP A 406 -16.83 8.35 4.59
CA ASP A 406 -17.12 7.93 3.22
C ASP A 406 -17.44 6.43 3.09
N GLY A 407 -17.41 5.65 4.17
CA GLY A 407 -17.79 4.23 4.19
C GLY A 407 -16.65 3.27 4.49
N ILE A 408 -16.88 1.98 4.18
CA ILE A 408 -15.87 0.92 4.33
C ILE A 408 -15.02 0.83 3.08
N LYS A 409 -13.71 0.83 3.30
CA LYS A 409 -12.70 0.63 2.28
C LYS A 409 -11.70 -0.44 2.70
N MET A 410 -11.03 -1.01 1.72
CA MET A 410 -9.90 -1.91 1.94
C MET A 410 -8.61 -1.11 1.83
N GLN A 411 -7.78 -1.15 2.87
CA GLN A 411 -6.46 -0.53 2.89
C GLN A 411 -5.46 -1.36 2.07
N ALA A 412 -4.36 -0.75 1.62
CA ALA A 412 -3.26 -1.49 0.98
C ALA A 412 -2.62 -2.49 1.96
N CYS A 413 -2.48 -2.07 3.21
CA CYS A 413 -2.08 -2.86 4.38
C CYS A 413 -2.41 -2.00 5.61
N GLY A 414 -1.40 -1.49 6.30
CA GLY A 414 -1.47 -0.39 7.26
C GLY A 414 -0.18 0.43 7.20
N SER A 415 -0.08 1.50 7.98
CA SER A 415 1.04 2.46 7.95
C SER A 415 1.60 2.75 9.36
N GLN A 416 1.35 1.86 10.32
CA GLN A 416 1.52 2.13 11.75
C GLN A 416 2.94 2.53 12.13
N SER A 417 3.96 1.80 11.66
CA SER A 417 5.36 2.12 11.96
C SER A 417 5.83 3.37 11.23
N TRP A 418 5.37 3.56 10.00
CA TRP A 418 5.66 4.75 9.20
C TRP A 418 5.11 6.04 9.84
N ASP A 419 3.81 6.06 10.13
CA ASP A 419 3.13 7.22 10.71
C ASP A 419 3.68 7.55 12.10
N THR A 420 3.93 6.53 12.92
CA THR A 420 4.52 6.72 14.25
C THR A 420 5.93 7.29 14.16
N SER A 421 6.72 6.91 13.15
CA SER A 421 8.07 7.43 12.94
C SER A 421 8.06 8.92 12.63
N PHE A 422 7.21 9.37 11.70
CA PHE A 422 7.13 10.80 11.41
C PHE A 422 6.42 11.59 12.51
N ALA A 423 5.39 11.03 13.14
CA ALA A 423 4.72 11.61 14.30
C ALA A 423 5.74 11.95 15.41
N ILE A 424 6.55 10.98 15.81
CA ILE A 424 7.53 11.17 16.89
C ILE A 424 8.62 12.16 16.49
N GLN A 425 9.12 12.12 15.24
CA GLN A 425 10.08 13.12 14.77
C GLN A 425 9.50 14.54 14.80
N ALA A 426 8.26 14.74 14.34
CA ALA A 426 7.60 16.03 14.38
C ALA A 426 7.35 16.52 15.81
N LEU A 427 6.89 15.63 16.70
CA LEU A 427 6.68 15.94 18.11
C LEU A 427 8.00 16.30 18.82
N LEU A 428 9.09 15.59 18.55
CA LEU A 428 10.41 15.94 19.09
C LEU A 428 10.92 17.28 18.54
N ALA A 429 10.72 17.55 17.25
CA ALA A 429 11.10 18.82 16.63
C ALA A 429 10.34 20.03 17.18
N SER A 430 9.17 19.83 17.79
CA SER A 430 8.40 20.90 18.43
C SER A 430 9.07 21.48 19.69
N ASN A 431 10.04 20.77 20.28
CA ASN A 431 10.65 21.10 21.57
C ASN A 431 9.67 21.24 22.74
N LEU A 432 8.49 20.60 22.66
CA LEU A 432 7.49 20.59 23.73
C LEU A 432 7.53 19.30 24.58
N THR A 433 8.69 18.64 24.65
CA THR A 433 8.87 17.32 25.29
C THR A 433 8.26 17.23 26.69
N ASP A 434 8.38 18.28 27.50
CA ASP A 434 7.86 18.32 28.88
C ASP A 434 6.32 18.30 28.94
N GLU A 435 5.63 18.71 27.87
CA GLU A 435 4.17 18.73 27.79
C GLU A 435 3.59 17.41 27.27
N ILE A 436 4.38 16.65 26.53
CA ILE A 436 3.93 15.44 25.80
C ILE A 436 4.75 14.19 26.16
N GLY A 437 5.44 14.19 27.30
CA GLY A 437 6.25 13.07 27.79
C GLY A 437 5.54 11.71 27.70
N PRO A 438 4.30 11.55 28.21
CA PRO A 438 3.55 10.30 28.12
C PRO A 438 3.30 9.83 26.67
N THR A 439 3.09 10.76 25.74
CA THR A 439 2.91 10.47 24.31
C THR A 439 4.19 9.93 23.70
N LEU A 440 5.33 10.56 24.00
CA LEU A 440 6.65 10.13 23.54
C LEU A 440 7.04 8.76 24.15
N ALA A 441 6.75 8.53 25.43
CA ALA A 441 6.99 7.26 26.11
C ALA A 441 6.23 6.10 25.45
N ARG A 442 4.95 6.30 25.13
CA ARG A 442 4.15 5.28 24.42
C ARG A 442 4.67 5.02 23.01
N GLY A 443 5.05 6.07 22.27
CA GLY A 443 5.66 5.90 20.94
C GLY A 443 6.99 5.15 21.01
N HIS A 444 7.81 5.41 22.03
CA HIS A 444 9.04 4.67 22.27
C HIS A 444 8.78 3.19 22.58
N ASP A 445 7.80 2.90 23.44
CA ASP A 445 7.38 1.54 23.78
C ASP A 445 6.85 0.78 22.55
N PHE A 446 6.08 1.45 21.69
CA PHE A 446 5.65 0.90 20.40
C PHE A 446 6.86 0.46 19.55
N PHE A 447 7.88 1.31 19.37
CA PHE A 447 9.05 0.93 18.56
C PHE A 447 9.81 -0.28 19.13
N LYS A 448 10.00 -0.33 20.45
CA LYS A 448 10.65 -1.47 21.13
C LYS A 448 9.94 -2.78 20.85
N LYS A 449 8.60 -2.72 20.91
CA LYS A 449 7.70 -3.87 20.73
C LYS A 449 7.52 -4.26 19.28
N SER A 450 7.67 -3.33 18.32
CA SER A 450 7.46 -3.55 16.90
C SER A 450 8.74 -3.93 16.12
N GLN A 451 9.92 -3.83 16.73
CA GLN A 451 11.16 -4.22 16.07
C GLN A 451 11.24 -5.74 15.87
N PHE A 452 11.58 -6.16 14.65
CA PHE A 452 11.78 -7.57 14.34
C PHE A 452 12.95 -8.16 15.13
N LYS A 453 12.69 -9.23 15.88
CA LYS A 453 13.70 -9.91 16.71
C LYS A 453 14.44 -11.01 15.97
N ASP A 454 13.85 -11.53 14.89
CA ASP A 454 14.36 -12.64 14.10
C ASP A 454 14.30 -12.34 12.60
N ASN A 455 15.09 -13.08 11.83
CA ASN A 455 14.93 -13.16 10.37
C ASN A 455 13.71 -14.03 10.02
N PRO A 456 13.23 -13.99 8.76
CA PRO A 456 12.14 -14.87 8.35
C PRO A 456 12.53 -16.34 8.55
N SER A 457 11.52 -17.17 8.79
CA SER A 457 11.71 -18.56 9.21
C SER A 457 12.46 -19.41 8.18
N GLY A 458 13.22 -20.40 8.66
CA GLY A 458 13.90 -21.39 7.83
C GLY A 458 14.92 -20.80 6.86
N ASP A 459 15.08 -21.45 5.69
CA ASP A 459 15.94 -20.95 4.61
C ASP A 459 15.22 -19.87 3.80
N PHE A 460 15.06 -18.70 4.39
CA PHE A 460 14.34 -17.58 3.79
C PHE A 460 14.94 -17.07 2.47
N LYS A 461 16.24 -17.33 2.23
CA LYS A 461 16.92 -16.94 0.99
C LYS A 461 16.44 -17.76 -0.21
N SER A 462 16.21 -19.07 -0.04
CA SER A 462 15.61 -19.88 -1.12
C SER A 462 14.15 -19.55 -1.36
N MET A 463 13.50 -18.90 -0.40
CA MET A 463 12.15 -18.33 -0.50
C MET A 463 12.13 -16.86 -0.93
N TYR A 464 13.29 -16.33 -1.35
CA TYR A 464 13.46 -14.99 -1.93
C TYR A 464 13.13 -13.84 -0.98
N ARG A 465 13.25 -14.06 0.34
CA ARG A 465 13.16 -12.99 1.34
C ARG A 465 14.56 -12.47 1.68
N HIS A 466 14.59 -11.24 2.19
CA HIS A 466 15.81 -10.59 2.68
C HIS A 466 15.95 -10.71 4.21
N ILE A 467 17.12 -10.32 4.74
CA ILE A 467 17.30 -10.22 6.20
C ILE A 467 16.37 -9.16 6.78
N SER A 468 15.84 -9.43 7.97
CA SER A 468 14.84 -8.57 8.61
C SER A 468 15.10 -8.37 10.11
N LYS A 469 16.00 -9.14 10.72
CA LYS A 469 16.33 -8.95 12.15
C LYS A 469 16.83 -7.52 12.41
N GLY A 470 16.23 -6.83 13.38
CA GLY A 470 16.55 -5.46 13.75
C GLY A 470 15.82 -4.37 12.95
N SER A 471 14.98 -4.75 11.99
CA SER A 471 14.23 -3.82 11.14
C SER A 471 12.81 -3.53 11.67
N TRP A 472 12.13 -2.61 11.00
CA TRP A 472 10.69 -2.34 11.16
C TRP A 472 9.96 -2.49 9.82
N ALA A 473 8.69 -2.85 9.91
CA ALA A 473 7.78 -2.85 8.77
C ALA A 473 7.30 -1.45 8.41
N PHE A 474 6.58 -1.31 7.29
CA PHE A 474 5.77 -0.13 7.01
C PHE A 474 4.52 -0.10 7.91
N ALA A 475 3.84 -1.24 8.01
CA ALA A 475 2.67 -1.45 8.84
C ALA A 475 3.06 -1.84 10.30
N ASP A 476 2.38 -2.82 10.88
CA ASP A 476 2.74 -3.46 12.14
C ASP A 476 3.71 -4.65 11.96
N GLN A 477 4.19 -5.18 13.08
CA GLN A 477 5.23 -6.22 13.07
C GLN A 477 4.80 -7.55 12.45
N ASP A 478 3.51 -7.90 12.55
CA ASP A 478 3.04 -9.21 12.09
C ASP A 478 3.06 -9.32 10.56
N GLN A 479 3.02 -8.19 9.83
CA GLN A 479 3.23 -8.19 8.38
C GLN A 479 4.58 -8.84 8.01
N GLY A 480 5.60 -8.66 8.85
CA GLY A 480 6.90 -9.33 8.71
C GLY A 480 7.77 -8.84 7.55
N TRP A 481 7.37 -7.80 6.81
CA TRP A 481 8.14 -7.24 5.70
C TRP A 481 8.96 -6.04 6.13
N GLN A 482 10.28 -6.18 6.09
CA GLN A 482 11.20 -5.09 6.41
C GLN A 482 11.24 -4.05 5.29
N VAL A 483 11.42 -2.77 5.63
CA VAL A 483 11.60 -1.70 4.66
C VAL A 483 12.74 -0.79 5.11
N SER A 484 13.60 -0.38 4.18
CA SER A 484 14.84 0.34 4.48
C SER A 484 14.61 1.72 5.12
N ASP A 485 13.70 2.52 4.57
CA ASP A 485 13.31 3.82 5.09
C ASP A 485 12.52 3.69 6.40
N CYS A 486 11.53 2.81 6.50
CA CYS A 486 10.85 2.55 7.77
C CYS A 486 11.83 2.18 8.88
N THR A 487 12.82 1.35 8.56
CA THR A 487 13.88 0.97 9.50
C THR A 487 14.75 2.16 9.86
N ALA A 488 15.14 2.98 8.90
CA ALA A 488 15.96 4.16 9.14
C ALA A 488 15.22 5.23 9.97
N GLU A 489 13.95 5.49 9.68
CA GLU A 489 13.12 6.46 10.40
C GLU A 489 12.79 6.01 11.81
N ALA A 490 12.41 4.73 12.01
CA ALA A 490 12.19 4.18 13.34
C ALA A 490 13.49 4.16 14.17
N LEU A 491 14.62 3.77 13.55
CA LEU A 491 15.93 3.80 14.21
C LEU A 491 16.31 5.23 14.64
N LYS A 492 16.07 6.24 13.79
CA LYS A 492 16.27 7.65 14.15
C LYS A 492 15.44 8.03 15.36
N CYS A 493 14.15 7.68 15.40
CA CYS A 493 13.29 7.94 16.55
C CYS A 493 13.87 7.32 17.83
N CYS A 494 14.23 6.04 17.81
CA CYS A 494 14.77 5.36 18.97
C CYS A 494 16.07 6.00 19.46
N MET A 495 16.96 6.42 18.56
CA MET A 495 18.20 7.12 18.92
C MET A 495 17.93 8.51 19.52
N LEU A 496 17.04 9.31 18.93
CA LEU A 496 16.68 10.63 19.45
C LEU A 496 15.99 10.54 20.81
N LEU A 497 15.13 9.54 21.01
CA LEU A 497 14.48 9.27 22.29
C LEU A 497 15.50 8.79 23.33
N SER A 498 16.52 8.02 22.94
CA SER A 498 17.58 7.56 23.86
C SER A 498 18.43 8.69 24.44
N GLU A 499 18.47 9.86 23.81
CA GLU A 499 19.13 11.08 24.33
C GLU A 499 18.24 11.83 25.34
N LYS A 500 16.99 11.41 25.58
CA LYS A 500 16.06 12.02 26.55
C LYS A 500 16.13 11.33 27.93
N PRO A 501 15.72 12.01 29.02
CA PRO A 501 15.66 11.39 30.35
C PRO A 501 14.73 10.17 30.37
N PRO A 502 15.16 9.02 30.93
CA PRO A 502 14.33 7.81 31.05
C PRO A 502 13.02 8.04 31.80
N GLU A 503 12.96 9.02 32.71
CA GLU A 503 11.76 9.39 33.45
C GLU A 503 10.66 9.97 32.54
N ILE A 504 11.03 10.50 31.37
CA ILE A 504 10.10 11.08 30.40
C ILE A 504 9.69 10.06 29.34
N VAL A 505 10.63 9.28 28.80
CA VAL A 505 10.41 8.43 27.61
C VAL A 505 10.60 6.93 27.85
N GLY A 506 10.89 6.52 29.09
CA GLY A 506 11.25 5.16 29.46
C GLY A 506 12.67 4.77 29.06
N ASP A 507 13.08 3.55 29.45
CA ASP A 507 14.44 3.06 29.21
C ASP A 507 14.82 3.03 27.73
N LYS A 508 16.08 3.27 27.40
CA LYS A 508 16.58 3.12 26.02
C LYS A 508 16.62 1.65 25.59
N MET A 509 16.59 1.42 24.28
CA MET A 509 16.88 0.11 23.69
C MET A 509 18.36 -0.26 23.87
N GLU A 510 18.63 -1.56 23.85
CA GLU A 510 20.01 -2.08 23.91
C GLU A 510 20.77 -1.76 22.61
N PRO A 511 22.05 -1.33 22.67
CA PRO A 511 22.83 -0.97 21.49
C PRO A 511 22.88 -2.03 20.39
N GLU A 512 22.89 -3.32 20.76
CA GLU A 512 22.90 -4.44 19.82
C GLU A 512 21.68 -4.42 18.88
N GLN A 513 20.53 -3.95 19.38
CA GLN A 513 19.33 -3.79 18.57
C GLN A 513 19.50 -2.73 17.49
N PHE A 514 20.26 -1.67 17.75
CA PHE A 514 20.61 -0.65 16.74
C PHE A 514 21.64 -1.18 15.75
N TYR A 515 22.57 -2.03 16.20
CA TYR A 515 23.55 -2.67 15.31
C TYR A 515 22.88 -3.58 14.29
N ASP A 516 21.87 -4.34 14.71
CA ASP A 516 21.06 -5.16 13.82
C ASP A 516 20.32 -4.29 12.77
N SER A 517 19.75 -3.15 13.17
CA SER A 517 19.14 -2.20 12.22
C SER A 517 20.14 -1.67 11.19
N ILE A 518 21.34 -1.27 11.63
CA ILE A 518 22.42 -0.81 10.74
C ILE A 518 22.84 -1.89 9.76
N ASN A 519 22.87 -3.16 10.20
CA ASN A 519 23.19 -4.29 9.32
C ASN A 519 22.17 -4.43 8.18
N VAL A 520 20.88 -4.27 8.47
CA VAL A 520 19.82 -4.32 7.45
C VAL A 520 19.97 -3.16 6.46
N ILE A 521 20.07 -1.92 6.94
CA ILE A 521 20.16 -0.74 6.06
C ILE A 521 21.40 -0.83 5.16
N LEU A 522 22.58 -1.17 5.72
CA LEU A 522 23.81 -1.33 4.94
C LEU A 522 23.69 -2.43 3.89
N SER A 523 22.94 -3.50 4.17
CA SER A 523 22.77 -4.59 3.22
C SER A 523 21.97 -4.18 1.98
N LEU A 524 21.13 -3.14 2.04
CA LEU A 524 20.25 -2.73 0.94
C LEU A 524 20.88 -1.69 0.00
N GLN A 525 22.10 -1.22 0.30
CA GLN A 525 22.78 -0.27 -0.56
C GLN A 525 23.31 -0.93 -1.84
N SER A 526 22.93 -0.38 -2.97
CA SER A 526 23.41 -0.75 -4.30
C SER A 526 24.78 -0.19 -4.61
N LYS A 527 25.41 -0.71 -5.67
CA LYS A 527 26.76 -0.28 -6.11
C LYS A 527 26.84 1.20 -6.52
N ASN A 528 25.72 1.78 -6.99
CA ASN A 528 25.60 3.20 -7.32
C ASN A 528 25.46 4.09 -6.08
N GLY A 529 25.39 3.52 -4.88
CA GLY A 529 25.24 4.23 -3.61
C GLY A 529 23.79 4.44 -3.16
N GLY A 530 22.81 4.26 -4.05
CA GLY A 530 21.39 4.36 -3.71
C GLY A 530 20.92 3.18 -2.87
N LEU A 531 19.84 3.39 -2.13
CA LEU A 531 19.16 2.35 -1.37
C LEU A 531 17.78 2.07 -1.97
N SER A 532 17.44 0.79 -2.02
CA SER A 532 16.11 0.29 -2.37
C SER A 532 15.22 0.16 -1.13
N ALA A 533 13.92 -0.07 -1.34
CA ALA A 533 12.93 -0.17 -0.27
C ALA A 533 13.00 -1.53 0.45
N TRP A 534 12.66 -2.64 -0.22
CA TRP A 534 12.49 -3.94 0.44
C TRP A 534 13.68 -4.88 0.25
N GLU A 535 14.27 -4.90 -0.92
CA GLU A 535 15.28 -5.90 -1.29
C GLU A 535 16.32 -5.31 -2.22
N HIS A 536 17.37 -6.05 -2.57
CA HIS A 536 18.36 -5.53 -3.50
C HIS A 536 17.79 -5.34 -4.92
N ALA A 537 18.10 -4.19 -5.54
CA ALA A 537 17.93 -3.95 -6.97
C ALA A 537 18.93 -4.79 -7.79
N ARG A 538 18.60 -6.08 -8.01
CA ARG A 538 19.49 -7.06 -8.68
C ARG A 538 19.18 -7.23 -10.17
N ALA A 539 17.96 -6.92 -10.58
CA ALA A 539 17.51 -7.12 -11.94
C ALA A 539 17.97 -6.00 -12.87
N GLN A 540 18.08 -6.32 -14.16
CA GLN A 540 18.47 -5.37 -15.19
C GLN A 540 17.26 -4.52 -15.63
N LYS A 541 17.48 -3.24 -15.89
CA LYS A 541 16.42 -2.30 -16.30
C LYS A 541 15.61 -2.73 -17.53
N TRP A 542 16.20 -3.48 -18.46
CA TRP A 542 15.48 -3.97 -19.64
C TRP A 542 14.33 -4.93 -19.31
N LEU A 543 14.29 -5.50 -18.09
CA LEU A 543 13.17 -6.33 -17.65
C LEU A 543 11.84 -5.55 -17.62
N GLU A 544 11.87 -4.23 -17.43
CA GLU A 544 10.68 -3.38 -17.47
C GLU A 544 10.02 -3.32 -18.86
N LEU A 545 10.73 -3.72 -19.93
CA LEU A 545 10.13 -3.90 -21.26
C LEU A 545 9.09 -5.04 -21.29
N PHE A 546 9.12 -5.92 -20.29
CA PHE A 546 8.20 -7.04 -20.14
C PHE A 546 7.19 -6.83 -19.02
N ASN A 547 6.98 -5.58 -18.60
CA ASN A 547 5.97 -5.22 -17.60
C ASN A 547 4.58 -5.73 -18.02
N PRO A 548 4.02 -6.74 -17.33
CA PRO A 548 2.76 -7.37 -17.71
C PRO A 548 1.53 -6.53 -17.36
N THR A 549 1.69 -5.30 -16.87
CA THR A 549 0.60 -4.41 -16.47
C THR A 549 0.51 -3.19 -17.38
N GLU A 550 -0.70 -2.89 -17.85
CA GLU A 550 -0.96 -1.79 -18.78
C GLU A 550 -1.11 -0.42 -18.09
N PHE A 551 -1.36 -0.42 -16.77
CA PHE A 551 -1.75 0.78 -16.01
C PHE A 551 -0.72 1.19 -14.93
N PHE A 552 0.39 0.46 -14.80
CA PHE A 552 1.52 0.81 -13.94
C PHE A 552 2.83 0.84 -14.72
N SER A 553 3.81 1.62 -14.27
CA SER A 553 5.18 1.59 -14.76
C SER A 553 6.15 1.22 -13.64
N ASP A 554 7.33 0.73 -14.00
CA ASP A 554 8.44 0.49 -13.06
C ASP A 554 8.09 -0.51 -11.94
N VAL A 555 7.34 -1.56 -12.28
CA VAL A 555 6.86 -2.57 -11.33
C VAL A 555 7.57 -3.91 -11.46
N VAL A 556 8.43 -4.14 -12.45
CA VAL A 556 9.06 -5.46 -12.64
C VAL A 556 10.26 -5.64 -11.72
N ILE A 557 11.05 -4.59 -11.53
CA ILE A 557 12.30 -4.64 -10.78
C ILE A 557 12.27 -3.70 -9.58
N GLU A 558 13.08 -4.03 -8.58
CA GLU A 558 13.34 -3.11 -7.48
C GLU A 558 14.33 -2.03 -7.93
N HIS A 559 14.08 -0.78 -7.52
CA HIS A 559 14.89 0.39 -7.86
C HIS A 559 15.52 1.01 -6.61
N GLU A 560 16.48 1.91 -6.81
CA GLU A 560 16.98 2.77 -5.74
C GLU A 560 16.26 4.12 -5.73
N TYR A 561 15.91 4.61 -4.55
CA TYR A 561 15.04 5.77 -4.37
C TYR A 561 15.71 6.91 -3.61
N VAL A 562 15.32 8.16 -3.90
CA VAL A 562 15.83 9.35 -3.21
C VAL A 562 15.45 9.33 -1.72
N GLU A 563 14.26 8.84 -1.43
CA GLU A 563 13.65 8.75 -0.11
C GLU A 563 14.41 7.78 0.78
N CYS A 564 14.49 6.50 0.36
CA CYS A 564 15.20 5.46 1.08
C CYS A 564 16.68 5.80 1.30
N THR A 565 17.32 6.39 0.29
CA THR A 565 18.72 6.80 0.38
C THR A 565 18.91 7.93 1.40
N SER A 566 18.02 8.93 1.39
CA SER A 566 18.07 10.07 2.31
C SER A 566 17.83 9.65 3.75
N SER A 567 16.79 8.84 4.01
CA SER A 567 16.48 8.31 5.35
C SER A 567 17.68 7.54 5.93
N ALA A 568 18.31 6.69 5.11
CA ALA A 568 19.50 5.95 5.51
C ALA A 568 20.69 6.84 5.86
N ILE A 569 20.96 7.90 5.06
CA ILE A 569 22.02 8.87 5.37
C ILE A 569 21.77 9.51 6.75
N GLN A 570 20.55 9.97 6.99
CA GLN A 570 20.19 10.62 8.26
C GLN A 570 20.38 9.67 9.45
N ALA A 571 19.92 8.42 9.32
CA ALA A 571 20.11 7.39 10.34
C ALA A 571 21.59 7.08 10.58
N PHE A 572 22.39 6.92 9.52
CA PHE A 572 23.82 6.66 9.62
C PHE A 572 24.60 7.79 10.27
N VAL A 573 24.28 9.05 9.96
CA VAL A 573 24.94 10.20 10.57
C VAL A 573 24.65 10.24 12.07
N LEU A 574 23.39 10.07 12.48
CA LEU A 574 23.02 10.05 13.90
C LEU A 574 23.63 8.84 14.63
N PHE A 575 23.57 7.65 14.03
CA PHE A 575 24.17 6.46 14.60
C PHE A 575 25.69 6.60 14.77
N LYS A 576 26.39 7.16 13.78
CA LYS A 576 27.83 7.42 13.85
C LYS A 576 28.19 8.38 14.98
N LYS A 577 27.34 9.37 15.28
CA LYS A 577 27.53 10.29 16.41
C LYS A 577 27.48 9.54 17.74
N LEU A 578 26.51 8.65 17.91
CA LEU A 578 26.26 7.93 19.17
C LEU A 578 27.18 6.70 19.36
N TYR A 579 27.54 6.02 18.27
CA TYR A 579 28.30 4.76 18.26
C TYR A 579 29.50 4.84 17.30
N PRO A 580 30.47 5.75 17.51
CA PRO A 580 31.50 6.10 16.53
C PRO A 580 32.48 4.98 16.16
N MET A 581 32.53 3.90 16.95
CA MET A 581 33.45 2.77 16.73
C MET A 581 32.82 1.60 15.97
N HIS A 582 31.49 1.49 15.93
CA HIS A 582 30.81 0.34 15.32
C HIS A 582 30.75 0.49 13.79
N ARG A 583 31.38 -0.44 13.05
CA ARG A 583 31.41 -0.48 11.57
C ARG A 583 31.76 0.86 10.90
N LYS A 584 32.56 1.70 11.57
CA LYS A 584 32.84 3.10 11.19
C LYS A 584 33.15 3.27 9.71
N LYS A 585 34.11 2.49 9.18
CA LYS A 585 34.58 2.61 7.79
C LYS A 585 33.47 2.29 6.78
N GLU A 586 32.65 1.29 7.06
CA GLU A 586 31.57 0.87 6.17
C GLU A 586 30.46 1.93 6.13
N ILE A 587 30.10 2.46 7.30
CA ILE A 587 29.12 3.54 7.42
C ILE A 587 29.62 4.82 6.73
N GLU A 588 30.88 5.20 6.93
CA GLU A 588 31.47 6.38 6.27
C GLU A 588 31.47 6.25 4.74
N ASN A 589 31.83 5.07 4.22
CA ASN A 589 31.76 4.79 2.80
C ASN A 589 30.32 4.82 2.28
N SER A 590 29.39 4.24 3.04
CA SER A 590 27.98 4.19 2.69
C SER A 590 27.37 5.59 2.59
N ILE A 591 27.60 6.45 3.59
CA ILE A 591 27.18 7.86 3.60
C ILE A 591 27.74 8.58 2.36
N LYS A 592 29.04 8.40 2.07
CA LYS A 592 29.69 9.05 0.92
C LYS A 592 29.02 8.64 -0.40
N ASN A 593 28.82 7.35 -0.61
CA ASN A 593 28.24 6.82 -1.85
C ASN A 593 26.77 7.24 -1.99
N ALA A 594 25.99 7.17 -0.90
CA ALA A 594 24.60 7.61 -0.87
C ALA A 594 24.47 9.11 -1.16
N THR A 595 25.36 9.94 -0.59
CA THR A 595 25.40 11.38 -0.87
C THR A 595 25.68 11.64 -2.35
N GLN A 596 26.62 10.89 -2.95
CA GLN A 596 26.92 11.01 -4.37
C GLN A 596 25.72 10.61 -5.24
N PHE A 597 25.06 9.49 -4.91
CA PHE A 597 23.83 9.07 -5.58
C PHE A 597 22.77 10.19 -5.60
N LEU A 598 22.47 10.80 -4.44
CA LEU A 598 21.51 11.91 -4.37
C LEU A 598 21.88 13.07 -5.30
N GLN A 599 23.17 13.41 -5.41
CA GLN A 599 23.63 14.46 -6.31
C GLN A 599 23.54 14.06 -7.79
N ASP A 600 23.79 12.79 -8.10
CA ASP A 600 23.80 12.26 -9.47
C ASP A 600 22.39 12.13 -10.05
N ILE A 601 21.39 11.81 -9.22
CA ILE A 601 20.00 11.64 -9.67
C ILE A 601 19.17 12.94 -9.61
N GLN A 602 19.75 14.05 -9.15
CA GLN A 602 19.05 15.34 -9.13
C GLN A 602 18.69 15.77 -10.55
N MET A 603 17.46 16.22 -10.76
CA MET A 603 16.99 16.70 -12.05
C MET A 603 17.66 18.03 -12.44
N PRO A 604 17.75 18.35 -13.75
CA PRO A 604 18.39 19.57 -14.23
C PRO A 604 17.84 20.88 -13.63
N ASP A 605 16.55 20.92 -13.29
CA ASP A 605 15.90 22.09 -12.69
C ASP A 605 16.07 22.20 -11.17
N GLY A 606 16.72 21.21 -10.55
CA GLY A 606 17.04 21.21 -9.12
C GLY A 606 16.17 20.29 -8.27
N SER A 607 15.08 19.74 -8.79
CA SER A 607 14.21 18.85 -8.02
C SER A 607 14.68 17.39 -8.02
N TRP A 608 14.03 16.57 -7.20
CA TRP A 608 14.07 15.11 -7.29
C TRP A 608 12.66 14.58 -7.51
N TYR A 609 12.55 13.48 -8.25
CA TYR A 609 11.27 12.80 -8.45
C TYR A 609 10.94 11.92 -7.23
N GLY A 610 9.76 12.15 -6.63
CA GLY A 610 9.21 11.31 -5.56
C GLY A 610 8.48 10.10 -6.13
N ASN A 611 8.84 8.91 -5.65
CA ASN A 611 8.21 7.65 -6.04
C ASN A 611 7.15 7.21 -5.01
N TRP A 612 7.33 7.60 -3.75
CA TRP A 612 6.45 7.19 -2.64
C TRP A 612 5.59 8.32 -2.08
N GLY A 613 5.64 9.50 -2.69
CA GLY A 613 4.82 10.67 -2.37
C GLY A 613 4.73 11.64 -3.56
N ILE A 614 3.67 12.44 -3.60
CA ILE A 614 3.37 13.36 -4.71
C ILE A 614 4.13 14.68 -4.51
N CYS A 615 4.95 15.15 -5.45
CA CYS A 615 5.79 14.36 -6.36
C CYS A 615 7.21 14.94 -6.27
N PHE A 616 7.43 16.12 -6.86
CA PHE A 616 8.74 16.76 -6.90
C PHE A 616 9.05 17.53 -5.62
N ILE A 617 8.06 18.12 -4.95
CA ILE A 617 8.23 18.72 -3.62
C ILE A 617 8.66 17.65 -2.63
N TYR A 618 7.96 16.51 -2.63
CA TYR A 618 8.23 15.37 -1.77
C TYR A 618 9.66 14.82 -2.00
N GLY A 619 10.00 14.48 -3.24
CA GLY A 619 11.35 14.00 -3.56
C GLY A 619 12.44 15.03 -3.20
N THR A 620 12.17 16.32 -3.42
CA THR A 620 13.13 17.39 -3.10
C THR A 620 13.31 17.59 -1.60
N TRP A 621 12.26 17.42 -0.80
CA TRP A 621 12.37 17.42 0.66
C TRP A 621 13.35 16.34 1.13
N PHE A 622 13.21 15.09 0.64
CA PHE A 622 14.15 14.03 0.99
C PHE A 622 15.57 14.31 0.49
N GLY A 623 15.72 14.75 -0.77
CA GLY A 623 17.03 15.10 -1.34
C GLY A 623 17.75 16.16 -0.50
N LEU A 624 17.05 17.23 -0.11
CA LEU A 624 17.58 18.28 0.77
C LEU A 624 17.91 17.74 2.17
N GLY A 625 17.04 16.93 2.77
CA GLY A 625 17.24 16.37 4.11
C GLY A 625 18.49 15.49 4.20
N GLY A 626 18.72 14.63 3.20
CA GLY A 626 19.89 13.75 3.15
C GLY A 626 21.18 14.53 2.97
N LEU A 627 21.19 15.54 2.09
CA LEU A 627 22.35 16.41 1.89
C LEU A 627 22.63 17.28 3.12
N ALA A 628 21.60 17.83 3.76
CA ALA A 628 21.74 18.63 4.98
C ALA A 628 22.35 17.82 6.13
N ALA A 629 21.96 16.55 6.29
CA ALA A 629 22.48 15.66 7.33
C ALA A 629 24.00 15.45 7.26
N VAL A 630 24.60 15.52 6.07
CA VAL A 630 26.06 15.42 5.87
C VAL A 630 26.77 16.79 5.82
N GLY A 631 26.09 17.84 6.27
CA GLY A 631 26.64 19.20 6.36
C GLY A 631 26.70 19.96 5.03
N LYS A 632 25.96 19.52 4.00
CA LYS A 632 25.76 20.34 2.81
C LYS A 632 24.77 21.46 3.11
N THR A 633 25.10 22.66 2.67
CA THR A 633 24.33 23.88 2.90
C THR A 633 24.17 24.65 1.59
N TYR A 634 23.35 25.70 1.61
CA TYR A 634 23.23 26.62 0.49
C TYR A 634 24.59 27.18 0.04
N ASN A 635 25.53 27.41 0.97
CA ASN A 635 26.80 28.05 0.66
C ASN A 635 27.84 27.09 0.05
N ASN A 636 27.83 25.80 0.43
CA ASN A 636 28.87 24.85 0.05
C ASN A 636 28.43 23.78 -0.97
N CYS A 637 27.16 23.76 -1.40
CA CYS A 637 26.62 22.71 -2.25
C CYS A 637 25.76 23.26 -3.40
N PRO A 638 26.18 23.12 -4.67
CA PRO A 638 25.39 23.54 -5.82
C PRO A 638 24.03 22.83 -5.91
N ALA A 639 23.97 21.54 -5.56
CA ALA A 639 22.72 20.78 -5.56
C ALA A 639 21.69 21.38 -4.59
N MET A 640 22.12 21.79 -3.38
CA MET A 640 21.26 22.48 -2.42
C MET A 640 20.71 23.79 -2.98
N ARG A 641 21.56 24.60 -3.65
CA ARG A 641 21.13 25.88 -4.23
C ARG A 641 20.06 25.70 -5.29
N ARG A 642 20.24 24.76 -6.22
CA ARG A 642 19.25 24.48 -7.27
C ARG A 642 17.93 23.98 -6.70
N ALA A 643 17.98 23.12 -5.70
CA ALA A 643 16.79 22.59 -5.05
C ALA A 643 16.00 23.66 -4.29
N VAL A 644 16.69 24.56 -3.58
CA VAL A 644 16.06 25.72 -2.93
C VAL A 644 15.45 26.66 -3.97
N ASP A 645 16.16 26.94 -5.07
CA ASP A 645 15.64 27.74 -6.17
C ASP A 645 14.39 27.12 -6.81
N PHE A 646 14.37 25.80 -7.02
CA PHE A 646 13.18 25.08 -7.47
C PHE A 646 11.98 25.29 -6.53
N LEU A 647 12.17 25.11 -5.22
CA LEU A 647 11.09 25.30 -4.24
C LEU A 647 10.62 26.76 -4.18
N LEU A 648 11.52 27.74 -4.23
CA LEU A 648 11.14 29.16 -4.22
C LEU A 648 10.35 29.55 -5.48
N ARG A 649 10.72 29.00 -6.66
CA ARG A 649 9.95 29.20 -7.90
C ARG A 649 8.59 28.49 -7.89
N ALA A 650 8.45 27.45 -7.08
CA ALA A 650 7.23 26.66 -6.92
C ALA A 650 6.23 27.25 -5.91
N GLN A 651 6.63 28.28 -5.15
CA GLN A 651 5.79 28.88 -4.12
C GLN A 651 4.60 29.60 -4.75
N ARG A 652 3.40 29.38 -4.19
CA ARG A 652 2.17 30.05 -4.60
C ARG A 652 2.06 31.43 -3.96
N ASP A 653 1.18 32.27 -4.50
CA ASP A 653 0.92 33.63 -3.97
C ASP A 653 0.40 33.62 -2.52
N ASP A 654 -0.26 32.53 -2.10
CA ASP A 654 -0.72 32.31 -0.71
C ASP A 654 0.41 31.87 0.26
N GLY A 655 1.64 31.74 -0.25
CA GLY A 655 2.83 31.33 0.49
C GLY A 655 3.00 29.82 0.64
N GLY A 656 2.01 29.02 0.21
CA GLY A 656 2.04 27.56 0.26
C GLY A 656 2.63 26.91 -0.99
N TRP A 657 2.58 25.57 -1.00
CA TRP A 657 2.90 24.73 -2.15
C TRP A 657 1.81 23.68 -2.35
N GLY A 658 1.59 23.27 -3.59
CA GLY A 658 0.67 22.18 -3.91
C GLY A 658 1.04 21.52 -5.22
N GLU A 659 0.95 20.20 -5.26
CA GLU A 659 1.13 19.39 -6.46
C GLU A 659 -0.10 18.52 -6.69
N SER A 660 -0.55 18.45 -7.94
CA SER A 660 -1.58 17.47 -8.33
C SER A 660 -0.98 16.07 -8.37
N TYR A 661 -1.79 15.05 -8.10
CA TYR A 661 -1.40 13.64 -8.31
C TYR A 661 -0.96 13.39 -9.77
N LEU A 662 -1.46 14.20 -10.72
CA LEU A 662 -1.09 14.14 -12.14
C LEU A 662 0.40 14.42 -12.38
N SER A 663 1.09 15.06 -11.43
CA SER A 663 2.55 15.29 -11.51
C SER A 663 3.34 13.98 -11.57
N CYS A 664 2.81 12.89 -10.96
CA CYS A 664 3.44 11.57 -10.99
C CYS A 664 3.39 10.92 -12.38
N PRO A 665 2.21 10.65 -12.99
CA PRO A 665 2.14 9.97 -14.28
C PRO A 665 2.64 10.83 -15.45
N THR A 666 2.41 12.15 -15.42
CA THR A 666 2.84 13.01 -16.53
C THR A 666 4.32 13.39 -16.43
N LYS A 667 4.92 13.26 -15.24
CA LYS A 667 6.25 13.79 -14.91
C LYS A 667 6.38 15.30 -15.22
N VAL A 668 5.24 16.00 -15.28
CA VAL A 668 5.15 17.45 -15.45
C VAL A 668 4.96 18.10 -14.09
N LYS A 669 5.54 19.30 -13.95
CA LYS A 669 5.56 20.09 -12.71
C LYS A 669 4.54 21.22 -12.84
N PHE A 670 3.69 21.37 -11.82
CA PHE A 670 2.65 22.40 -11.63
C PHE A 670 1.46 22.34 -12.60
#